data_AF-A0A1V6GIB7-F1
#
_entry.id   AF-A0A1V6GIB7-F1
#
_cell.length_a   1.000
_cell.length_b   1.000
_cell.length_c   1.000
_cell.angle_alpha   90.00
_cell.angle_beta   90.00
_cell.angle_gamma   90.00
#
_symmetry.space_group_name_H-M   'P 1'
#
loop_
_entity.id
_entity.type
_entity.pdbx_description
1 polymer ?
#
loop_
_entity_poly.entity_id
_entity_poly.type
_entity_poly.pdbx_seq_one_letter_code
_entity_poly.pdbx_strand_id
1 'polypeptide(L)'
;MASSQRFRALPDVQSIKDPATRSAYEAIKEDLEVLLGLSGDSNLAYVSKGSLGGTPTEPEEPQEYVPGTGEPPILPIPVITEEDIHAAGFYDWIMLSWDISYDYWLAHFEIFRAMVNDLTQAIPVGTTLDHVWIDRDVSPGQDYYYWIRIVQKERAGGNVGTLPTDGKLARCLDSPEWILEQLIGNITESHLYQALSDRIDLIDADATFPGSVNARIAEESGARALADNAMSARVSVTEDGIQANAQQIVYLASLIDDISGGGEFGAEAFMALEARVTDVEGVVETQTSSITALESRISDAELELAGLSGDIDAWATAISQMQTTVTEHGNTLSALSSQTTQIATTVGEHTTAIEQNALSIDGIEGEYTIKIDANGKVAGIGLVNGPTGSEFAIRADKFYIVYPEGDGSVSIVPFVVGMVNGTSTVGINGALVVDGTILARMIAADAVTADKINVSSLAAISANLGSINAGDINIGSGVFRVYSTGQAYFGNCDLQSSDYQAGVRGWRLTRGGQLYITNLQCVAADNIYNGAVTRDKIGDRQVTNSKIGEAAVSTFTISRQAVTVPVYAYSNANHVFYSKATWMTTIGAILDPQSQPVLVTASCFFSVGATGSAASRSIYVGYRVRNVTKKITLKEEANMLYVPPNWTGVYFQPTCYAHDTAPASGNNSYSLDVLIDDGTWLVNTSGSSLVSRRHISCVGYKR
;
A
#
# COMPACT_ATOMS: atom_id res chain seq x y z
N MET A 1 90.50 -63.58 130.11
CA MET A 1 90.48 -62.89 128.80
C MET A 1 90.84 -61.44 129.03
N ALA A 2 91.77 -60.96 128.22
CA ALA A 2 92.23 -59.58 128.17
C ALA A 2 91.08 -58.56 128.04
N SER A 3 91.26 -57.38 128.63
CA SER A 3 91.25 -56.14 127.84
C SER A 3 92.13 -55.10 128.53
N SER A 4 93.26 -54.82 127.88
CA SER A 4 94.17 -53.71 128.13
C SER A 4 93.42 -52.37 128.11
N GLN A 5 93.53 -51.61 129.20
CA GLN A 5 93.55 -50.14 129.12
C GLN A 5 94.98 -49.70 129.48
N ARG A 6 95.73 -49.27 128.47
CA ARG A 6 97.05 -48.67 128.61
C ARG A 6 96.92 -47.34 129.36
N PHE A 7 97.60 -47.19 130.49
CA PHE A 7 97.82 -45.89 131.12
C PHE A 7 98.60 -45.01 130.13
N ARG A 8 98.11 -43.79 129.86
CA ARG A 8 98.86 -42.78 129.09
C ARG A 8 100.01 -42.28 129.95
N ALA A 9 101.17 -42.06 129.34
CA ALA A 9 102.34 -41.43 129.98
C ALA A 9 101.94 -40.10 130.66
N LEU A 10 102.62 -39.75 131.76
CA LEU A 10 102.32 -38.54 132.51
C LEU A 10 102.58 -37.29 131.63
N PRO A 11 101.81 -36.19 131.81
CA PRO A 11 101.92 -35.00 130.96
C PRO A 11 103.34 -34.44 130.84
N ASP A 12 103.65 -33.83 129.70
CA ASP A 12 104.94 -33.17 129.48
C ASP A 12 105.03 -31.86 130.28
N VAL A 13 106.13 -31.66 131.00
CA VAL A 13 106.38 -30.52 131.88
C VAL A 13 107.10 -29.37 131.18
N GLN A 14 107.40 -29.51 129.87
CA GLN A 14 107.98 -28.45 129.03
C GLN A 14 107.15 -27.16 128.94
N SER A 15 105.85 -27.18 129.27
CA SER A 15 105.02 -25.96 129.31
C SER A 15 105.25 -25.09 130.56
N ILE A 16 105.96 -25.58 131.58
CA ILE A 16 106.27 -24.81 132.81
C ILE A 16 107.42 -23.86 132.51
N LYS A 17 107.18 -22.54 132.45
CA LYS A 17 108.20 -21.57 131.99
C LYS A 17 109.38 -21.37 132.93
N ASP A 18 109.20 -21.53 134.24
CA ASP A 18 110.27 -21.37 135.25
C ASP A 18 111.22 -22.58 135.29
N PRO A 19 112.54 -22.41 135.06
CA PRO A 19 113.48 -23.53 134.94
C PRO A 19 113.70 -24.33 136.23
N ALA A 20 113.72 -23.67 137.39
CA ALA A 20 113.95 -24.34 138.68
C ALA A 20 112.74 -25.22 139.05
N THR A 21 111.53 -24.70 138.84
CA THR A 21 110.30 -25.46 139.05
C THR A 21 110.15 -26.58 138.00
N ARG A 22 110.51 -26.36 136.74
CA ARG A 22 110.46 -27.41 135.71
C ARG A 22 111.37 -28.60 136.05
N SER A 23 112.61 -28.33 136.47
CA SER A 23 113.59 -29.37 136.81
C SER A 23 113.11 -30.24 138.00
N ALA A 24 112.55 -29.61 139.04
CA ALA A 24 111.99 -30.33 140.19
C ALA A 24 110.78 -31.23 139.80
N TYR A 25 109.91 -30.76 138.90
CA TYR A 25 108.77 -31.56 138.42
C TYR A 25 109.16 -32.62 137.38
N GLU A 26 110.25 -32.42 136.62
CA GLU A 26 110.84 -33.44 135.75
C GLU A 26 111.39 -34.61 136.58
N ALA A 27 112.12 -34.34 137.67
CA ALA A 27 112.61 -35.38 138.57
C ALA A 27 111.49 -36.16 139.27
N ILE A 28 110.43 -35.47 139.74
CA ILE A 28 109.26 -36.13 140.36
C ILE A 28 108.49 -36.98 139.34
N LYS A 29 108.39 -36.53 138.08
CA LYS A 29 107.77 -37.30 137.00
C LYS A 29 108.56 -38.58 136.71
N GLU A 30 109.88 -38.49 136.62
CA GLU A 30 110.76 -39.64 136.38
C GLU A 30 110.62 -40.70 137.48
N ASP A 31 110.63 -40.29 138.75
CA ASP A 31 110.44 -41.20 139.89
C ASP A 31 109.04 -41.86 139.90
N LEU A 32 107.98 -41.14 139.52
CA LEU A 32 106.63 -41.70 139.41
C LEU A 32 106.48 -42.65 138.22
N GLU A 33 107.15 -42.38 137.10
CA GLU A 33 107.17 -43.28 135.94
C GLU A 33 107.98 -44.56 136.22
N VAL A 34 109.03 -44.49 137.05
CA VAL A 34 109.76 -45.66 137.58
C VAL A 34 108.91 -46.44 138.58
N LEU A 35 108.25 -45.76 139.52
CA LEU A 35 107.36 -46.39 140.52
C LEU A 35 106.19 -47.15 139.86
N LEU A 36 105.61 -46.59 138.81
CA LEU A 36 104.47 -47.17 138.07
C LEU A 36 104.91 -48.13 136.95
N GLY A 37 106.22 -48.34 136.74
CA GLY A 37 106.77 -49.24 135.74
C GLY A 37 106.55 -48.79 134.29
N LEU A 38 106.39 -47.49 134.07
CA LEU A 38 106.13 -46.85 132.77
C LEU A 38 107.41 -46.32 132.10
N SER A 39 108.57 -46.34 132.79
CA SER A 39 109.88 -45.88 132.29
C SER A 39 110.53 -46.79 131.24
N GLY A 40 109.97 -47.97 130.96
CA GLY A 40 110.47 -48.90 129.95
C GLY A 40 111.63 -49.80 130.40
N ASP A 41 112.14 -49.64 131.62
CA ASP A 41 113.16 -50.52 132.21
C ASP A 41 112.55 -51.38 133.33
N SER A 42 112.39 -52.68 133.05
CA SER A 42 111.67 -53.62 133.92
C SER A 42 112.39 -54.00 135.22
N ASN A 43 113.63 -53.54 135.43
CA ASN A 43 114.43 -53.85 136.62
C ASN A 43 114.31 -52.82 137.77
N LEU A 44 113.59 -51.71 137.56
CA LEU A 44 113.46 -50.62 138.55
C LEU A 44 112.02 -50.45 139.09
N ALA A 45 111.09 -51.34 138.74
CA ALA A 45 109.70 -51.27 139.19
C ALA A 45 109.53 -51.78 140.64
N TYR A 46 108.91 -50.98 141.52
CA TYR A 46 108.57 -51.39 142.88
C TYR A 46 107.34 -52.32 142.87
N VAL A 47 107.53 -53.60 143.23
CA VAL A 47 106.42 -54.58 143.32
C VAL A 47 105.79 -54.53 144.72
N SER A 48 104.46 -54.36 144.78
CA SER A 48 103.70 -54.37 146.03
C SER A 48 103.58 -55.79 146.64
N LYS A 49 103.59 -55.87 147.97
CA LYS A 49 103.67 -57.10 148.79
C LYS A 49 102.50 -58.11 148.61
N GLY A 50 101.56 -57.86 147.71
CA GLY A 50 100.41 -58.72 147.40
C GLY A 50 100.56 -59.64 146.17
N SER A 51 101.64 -59.53 145.40
CA SER A 51 101.93 -60.39 144.23
C SER A 51 102.86 -61.59 144.53
N LEU A 52 103.02 -61.97 145.80
CA LEU A 52 103.72 -63.19 146.23
C LEU A 52 102.69 -64.21 146.76
N GLY A 53 102.31 -65.16 145.92
CA GLY A 53 101.43 -66.28 146.26
C GLY A 53 102.14 -67.63 146.06
N GLY A 54 102.72 -68.17 147.13
CA GLY A 54 103.38 -69.48 147.18
C GLY A 54 104.09 -69.68 148.53
N THR A 55 103.99 -70.87 149.11
CA THR A 55 104.34 -71.31 150.49
C THR A 55 105.74 -70.92 151.02
N PRO A 56 105.90 -70.82 152.37
CA PRO A 56 106.94 -70.03 153.04
C PRO A 56 108.12 -70.87 153.58
N THR A 57 109.33 -70.31 153.50
CA THR A 57 110.54 -70.80 154.18
C THR A 57 111.32 -69.64 154.76
N GLU A 58 111.78 -69.81 156.00
CA GLU A 58 112.76 -69.01 156.75
C GLU A 58 114.01 -68.64 155.92
N PRO A 59 114.73 -67.57 156.30
CA PRO A 59 115.96 -67.84 157.06
C PRO A 59 116.20 -66.85 158.23
N GLU A 60 116.47 -67.43 159.39
CA GLU A 60 117.56 -67.14 160.34
C GLU A 60 117.87 -65.69 160.76
N GLU A 61 117.91 -65.46 162.09
CA GLU A 61 118.93 -64.56 162.68
C GLU A 61 120.32 -64.91 162.13
N PRO A 62 121.25 -63.94 162.03
CA PRO A 62 122.53 -64.23 162.68
C PRO A 62 123.05 -63.06 163.52
N GLN A 63 123.03 -63.29 164.83
CA GLN A 63 124.19 -63.30 165.73
C GLN A 63 125.06 -62.02 165.84
N GLU A 64 125.00 -61.44 167.03
CA GLU A 64 126.10 -60.80 167.75
C GLU A 64 127.35 -61.73 167.85
N TYR A 65 128.57 -61.29 167.43
CA TYR A 65 129.87 -61.82 167.96
C TYR A 65 131.14 -60.98 167.62
N VAL A 66 131.62 -60.20 168.62
CA VAL A 66 132.96 -60.15 169.29
C VAL A 66 134.30 -60.02 168.49
N PRO A 67 135.30 -59.24 169.00
CA PRO A 67 136.42 -58.67 168.26
C PRO A 67 137.72 -59.51 168.27
N GLY A 68 138.71 -59.02 167.51
CA GLY A 68 140.13 -59.42 167.58
C GLY A 68 141.10 -58.24 167.46
N THR A 69 141.14 -57.43 168.53
CA THR A 69 142.31 -56.75 169.14
C THR A 69 143.48 -56.25 168.27
N GLY A 70 143.51 -54.93 168.06
CA GLY A 70 144.71 -54.12 167.80
C GLY A 70 144.33 -52.67 167.45
N GLU A 71 144.39 -51.73 168.40
CA GLU A 71 144.07 -50.31 168.15
C GLU A 71 145.12 -49.65 167.21
N PRO A 72 144.71 -48.82 166.22
CA PRO A 72 145.60 -48.13 165.30
C PRO A 72 146.44 -47.03 165.98
N PRO A 73 147.48 -46.47 165.33
CA PRO A 73 148.24 -45.34 165.88
C PRO A 73 147.45 -44.03 165.83
N ILE A 74 147.71 -43.15 166.80
CA ILE A 74 147.11 -41.81 166.89
C ILE A 74 147.69 -40.91 165.79
N LEU A 75 146.82 -40.37 164.92
CA LEU A 75 147.20 -39.51 163.79
C LEU A 75 147.08 -38.01 164.15
N PRO A 76 147.86 -37.10 163.54
CA PRO A 76 147.67 -35.66 163.71
C PRO A 76 146.36 -35.18 163.04
N ILE A 77 145.67 -34.21 163.65
CA ILE A 77 144.38 -33.68 163.17
C ILE A 77 144.59 -32.80 161.91
N PRO A 78 143.92 -33.07 160.78
CA PRO A 78 143.99 -32.23 159.59
C PRO A 78 143.13 -30.96 159.73
N VAL A 79 143.51 -29.90 159.00
CA VAL A 79 142.76 -28.63 158.92
C VAL A 79 141.81 -28.68 157.73
N ILE A 80 140.52 -28.32 157.91
CA ILE A 80 139.50 -28.30 156.85
C ILE A 80 139.41 -26.89 156.27
N THR A 81 139.79 -26.69 155.01
CA THR A 81 139.84 -25.40 154.31
C THR A 81 138.57 -25.11 153.49
N GLU A 82 138.39 -23.89 152.98
CA GLU A 82 137.19 -23.51 152.21
C GLU A 82 136.99 -24.30 150.91
N GLU A 83 138.06 -24.85 150.35
CA GLU A 83 138.02 -25.73 149.17
C GLU A 83 137.42 -27.10 149.52
N ASP A 84 137.62 -27.54 150.75
CA ASP A 84 137.10 -28.81 151.26
C ASP A 84 135.60 -28.73 151.54
N ILE A 85 135.02 -27.52 151.61
CA ILE A 85 133.59 -27.29 151.91
C ILE A 85 132.83 -26.91 150.62
N HIS A 86 131.72 -27.60 150.35
CA HIS A 86 130.75 -27.27 149.31
C HIS A 86 129.52 -26.64 149.94
N ALA A 87 129.03 -25.53 149.35
CA ALA A 87 127.88 -24.81 149.87
C ALA A 87 126.85 -24.50 148.77
N ALA A 88 125.56 -24.69 149.07
CA ALA A 88 124.44 -24.37 148.20
C ALA A 88 123.35 -23.64 148.97
N GLY A 89 122.95 -22.46 148.47
CA GLY A 89 121.88 -21.67 149.08
C GLY A 89 120.57 -21.77 148.33
N PHE A 90 119.50 -21.89 149.10
CA PHE A 90 118.11 -21.88 148.65
C PHE A 90 117.42 -20.61 149.14
N TYR A 91 116.09 -20.56 149.09
CA TYR A 91 115.35 -19.36 149.50
C TYR A 91 115.58 -18.97 150.96
N ASP A 92 115.54 -19.93 151.89
CA ASP A 92 115.57 -19.68 153.34
C ASP A 92 116.54 -20.59 154.12
N TRP A 93 117.37 -21.38 153.44
CA TRP A 93 118.39 -22.22 154.09
C TRP A 93 119.61 -22.47 153.19
N ILE A 94 120.73 -22.82 153.81
CA ILE A 94 122.01 -23.15 153.15
C ILE A 94 122.48 -24.53 153.61
N MET A 95 122.95 -25.35 152.68
CA MET A 95 123.57 -26.64 152.98
C MET A 95 125.08 -26.56 152.81
N LEU A 96 125.82 -27.21 153.71
CA LEU A 96 127.27 -27.40 153.68
C LEU A 96 127.63 -28.89 153.70
N SER A 97 128.64 -29.28 152.93
CA SER A 97 129.23 -30.63 152.99
C SER A 97 130.74 -30.59 152.79
N TRP A 98 131.49 -31.48 153.42
CA TRP A 98 132.95 -31.53 153.33
C TRP A 98 133.50 -32.95 153.32
N ASP A 99 134.67 -33.19 152.71
CA ASP A 99 135.22 -34.54 152.53
C ASP A 99 136.65 -34.68 153.08
N ILE A 100 136.77 -34.99 154.38
CA ILE A 100 138.05 -35.24 155.07
C ILE A 100 137.94 -36.48 155.98
N SER A 101 138.90 -37.41 155.87
CA SER A 101 138.90 -38.66 156.64
C SER A 101 139.68 -38.55 157.98
N TYR A 102 138.98 -38.69 159.11
CA TYR A 102 139.61 -38.74 160.44
C TYR A 102 138.84 -39.62 161.46
N ASP A 103 138.01 -40.54 160.97
CA ASP A 103 136.83 -41.08 161.69
C ASP A 103 137.16 -41.90 162.94
N TYR A 104 138.25 -42.67 162.95
CA TYR A 104 138.56 -43.53 164.09
C TYR A 104 138.82 -42.70 165.38
N TRP A 105 139.52 -41.58 165.22
CA TRP A 105 139.90 -40.67 166.31
C TRP A 105 139.00 -39.44 166.44
N LEU A 106 138.01 -39.27 165.55
CA LEU A 106 137.07 -38.14 165.52
C LEU A 106 136.09 -38.18 166.69
N ALA A 107 136.01 -37.09 167.46
CA ALA A 107 134.95 -36.90 168.44
C ALA A 107 133.73 -36.19 167.83
N HIS A 108 133.94 -35.14 167.04
CA HIS A 108 132.95 -34.44 166.20
C HIS A 108 133.63 -33.32 165.41
N PHE A 109 132.91 -32.78 164.43
CA PHE A 109 133.21 -31.52 163.76
C PHE A 109 132.47 -30.37 164.44
N GLU A 110 133.10 -29.20 164.52
CA GLU A 110 132.45 -27.95 164.92
C GLU A 110 132.37 -27.03 163.70
N ILE A 111 131.19 -26.46 163.43
CA ILE A 111 130.91 -25.56 162.31
C ILE A 111 130.71 -24.13 162.83
N PHE A 112 131.28 -23.18 162.11
CA PHE A 112 131.23 -21.76 162.41
C PHE A 112 130.73 -20.97 161.19
N ARG A 113 130.07 -19.84 161.45
CA ARG A 113 129.53 -18.94 160.41
C ARG A 113 129.82 -17.48 160.71
N ALA A 114 130.00 -16.68 159.67
CA ALA A 114 129.91 -15.22 159.69
C ALA A 114 129.18 -14.67 158.44
N MET A 115 128.74 -13.42 158.47
CA MET A 115 128.18 -12.73 157.27
C MET A 115 129.27 -12.14 156.36
N VAL A 116 130.51 -12.15 156.83
CA VAL A 116 131.69 -11.65 156.13
C VAL A 116 132.83 -12.66 156.29
N ASN A 117 133.77 -12.70 155.36
CA ASN A 117 134.88 -13.65 155.39
C ASN A 117 135.99 -13.25 156.39
N ASP A 118 135.69 -13.33 157.69
CA ASP A 118 136.62 -13.04 158.79
C ASP A 118 136.38 -14.02 159.96
N LEU A 119 137.36 -14.89 160.21
CA LEU A 119 137.27 -15.92 161.26
C LEU A 119 137.07 -15.34 162.67
N THR A 120 137.51 -14.11 162.95
CA THR A 120 137.31 -13.51 164.28
C THR A 120 135.85 -13.17 164.59
N GLN A 121 135.01 -13.05 163.55
CA GLN A 121 133.57 -12.86 163.66
C GLN A 121 132.79 -14.16 163.48
N ALA A 122 133.49 -15.28 163.29
CA ALA A 122 132.87 -16.57 163.14
C ALA A 122 132.31 -17.05 164.48
N ILE A 123 130.99 -17.24 164.53
CA ILE A 123 130.30 -17.80 165.69
C ILE A 123 130.10 -19.30 165.49
N PRO A 124 130.23 -20.14 166.53
CA PRO A 124 129.87 -21.55 166.42
C PRO A 124 128.38 -21.68 166.16
N VAL A 125 128.02 -22.33 165.06
CA VAL A 125 126.62 -22.55 164.65
C VAL A 125 126.15 -23.98 164.89
N GLY A 126 127.07 -24.92 165.08
CA GLY A 126 126.71 -26.28 165.46
C GLY A 126 127.89 -27.24 165.53
N THR A 127 127.60 -28.48 165.93
CA THR A 127 128.56 -29.59 165.88
C THR A 127 127.90 -30.80 165.25
N THR A 128 128.64 -31.60 164.50
CA THR A 128 128.11 -32.81 163.86
C THR A 128 129.14 -33.93 163.86
N LEU A 129 128.68 -35.17 163.80
CA LEU A 129 129.52 -36.33 163.53
C LEU A 129 129.62 -36.62 162.03
N ASP A 130 128.65 -36.13 161.26
CA ASP A 130 128.53 -36.40 159.84
C ASP A 130 129.24 -35.32 159.00
N HIS A 131 129.58 -35.66 157.76
CA HIS A 131 130.27 -34.79 156.81
C HIS A 131 129.37 -33.75 156.11
N VAL A 132 128.18 -33.51 156.65
CA VAL A 132 127.19 -32.58 156.12
C VAL A 132 126.50 -31.81 157.24
N TRP A 133 126.13 -30.56 156.96
CA TRP A 133 125.37 -29.72 157.88
C TRP A 133 124.45 -28.75 157.11
N ILE A 134 123.33 -28.37 157.73
CA ILE A 134 122.37 -27.43 157.14
C ILE A 134 122.17 -26.25 158.09
N ASP A 135 122.35 -25.05 157.56
CA ASP A 135 121.98 -23.80 158.19
C ASP A 135 120.57 -23.38 157.77
N ARG A 136 119.66 -23.21 158.73
CA ARG A 136 118.31 -22.70 158.47
C ARG A 136 118.07 -21.30 159.02
N ASP A 137 119.08 -20.66 159.61
CA ASP A 137 118.98 -19.30 160.15
C ASP A 137 119.64 -18.29 159.19
N VAL A 138 119.14 -18.25 157.95
CA VAL A 138 119.65 -17.39 156.86
C VAL A 138 118.50 -16.71 156.12
N SER A 139 118.75 -15.57 155.46
CA SER A 139 117.71 -14.76 154.80
C SER A 139 117.80 -14.78 153.25
N PRO A 140 116.66 -14.73 152.52
CA PRO A 140 116.64 -14.66 151.06
C PRO A 140 117.49 -13.51 150.51
N GLY A 141 118.24 -13.75 149.44
CA GLY A 141 119.12 -12.76 148.82
C GLY A 141 120.38 -12.37 149.61
N GLN A 142 120.67 -12.99 150.75
CA GLN A 142 121.81 -12.65 151.63
C GLN A 142 123.00 -13.62 151.48
N ASP A 143 124.23 -13.13 151.69
CA ASP A 143 125.51 -13.89 151.63
C ASP A 143 126.04 -14.27 153.03
N TYR A 144 126.61 -15.47 153.19
CA TYR A 144 127.22 -16.01 154.42
C TYR A 144 128.54 -16.77 154.15
N TYR A 145 129.41 -16.88 155.16
CA TYR A 145 130.72 -17.54 155.12
C TYR A 145 130.88 -18.59 156.24
N TYR A 146 131.51 -19.75 155.98
CA TYR A 146 131.58 -20.87 156.93
C TYR A 146 132.97 -21.50 157.12
N TRP A 147 133.25 -22.00 158.34
CA TRP A 147 134.48 -22.73 158.71
C TRP A 147 134.17 -23.97 159.53
N ILE A 148 135.02 -24.99 159.46
CA ILE A 148 134.81 -26.27 160.16
C ILE A 148 136.12 -26.78 160.75
N ARG A 149 136.11 -27.35 161.96
CA ARG A 149 137.27 -28.02 162.57
C ARG A 149 136.92 -29.35 163.20
N ILE A 150 137.94 -30.20 163.34
CA ILE A 150 137.85 -31.52 163.99
C ILE A 150 138.19 -31.42 165.47
N VAL A 151 137.42 -32.10 166.31
CA VAL A 151 137.75 -32.38 167.71
C VAL A 151 138.11 -33.86 167.85
N GLN A 152 139.20 -34.18 168.55
CA GLN A 152 139.70 -35.54 168.72
C GLN A 152 139.19 -36.21 170.01
N LYS A 153 138.98 -37.52 170.00
CA LYS A 153 138.57 -38.31 171.18
C LYS A 153 139.60 -38.20 172.31
N GLU A 154 139.12 -38.15 173.56
CA GLU A 154 139.96 -38.05 174.78
C GLU A 154 141.01 -39.16 174.89
N ARG A 155 140.66 -40.39 174.49
CA ARG A 155 141.55 -41.56 174.56
C ARG A 155 142.81 -41.42 173.68
N ALA A 156 142.80 -40.49 172.73
CA ALA A 156 143.92 -40.14 171.85
C ALA A 156 144.61 -38.80 172.21
N GLY A 157 144.23 -38.18 173.33
CA GLY A 157 144.82 -36.92 173.84
C GLY A 157 143.86 -35.74 173.87
N GLY A 158 142.67 -35.83 173.27
CA GLY A 158 141.61 -34.79 173.39
C GLY A 158 141.91 -33.45 172.70
N ASN A 159 142.80 -33.43 171.71
CA ASN A 159 143.20 -32.19 171.05
C ASN A 159 142.08 -31.66 170.12
N VAL A 160 142.03 -30.33 169.95
CA VAL A 160 141.11 -29.66 169.03
C VAL A 160 141.91 -29.13 167.84
N GLY A 161 141.44 -29.41 166.63
CA GLY A 161 142.04 -28.99 165.37
C GLY A 161 141.95 -27.48 165.15
N THR A 162 142.92 -26.93 164.43
CA THR A 162 142.98 -25.50 164.11
C THR A 162 141.98 -25.15 163.00
N LEU A 163 141.32 -24.00 163.10
CA LEU A 163 140.50 -23.43 162.02
C LEU A 163 141.39 -22.63 161.06
N PRO A 164 141.19 -22.72 159.74
CA PRO A 164 141.91 -21.91 158.77
C PRO A 164 141.36 -20.49 158.69
N THR A 165 142.10 -19.61 158.02
CA THR A 165 141.81 -18.17 157.96
C THR A 165 140.56 -17.85 157.14
N ASP A 166 140.40 -18.45 155.95
CA ASP A 166 139.34 -18.13 155.00
C ASP A 166 138.20 -19.16 155.05
N GLY A 167 136.95 -18.67 154.93
CA GLY A 167 135.72 -19.45 155.04
C GLY A 167 134.93 -19.49 153.74
N LYS A 168 134.07 -20.51 153.60
CA LYS A 168 133.32 -20.79 152.36
C LYS A 168 132.07 -19.91 152.19
N LEU A 169 131.97 -19.17 151.07
CA LEU A 169 130.80 -18.34 150.71
C LEU A 169 129.56 -19.14 150.25
N ALA A 170 128.37 -18.68 150.64
CA ALA A 170 127.06 -19.18 150.19
C ALA A 170 125.98 -18.07 150.16
N ARG A 171 125.08 -18.06 149.16
CA ARG A 171 124.03 -17.03 148.92
C ARG A 171 122.62 -17.60 148.73
N CYS A 172 121.58 -16.94 149.26
CA CYS A 172 120.15 -17.27 149.07
C CYS A 172 119.47 -16.56 147.85
N LEU A 173 118.31 -17.06 147.35
CA LEU A 173 117.57 -16.56 146.13
C LEU A 173 116.55 -15.40 146.40
N ASP A 174 116.02 -14.71 145.34
CA ASP A 174 115.12 -13.50 145.39
C ASP A 174 113.58 -13.78 145.26
N SER A 175 112.69 -12.94 145.87
CA SER A 175 111.23 -13.20 146.11
C SER A 175 110.23 -13.01 144.92
N PRO A 176 109.11 -13.76 144.84
CA PRO A 176 108.12 -13.71 143.75
C PRO A 176 107.25 -12.43 143.61
N GLU A 177 106.95 -11.69 144.67
CA GLU A 177 105.99 -10.56 144.65
C GLU A 177 106.47 -9.40 143.75
N TRP A 178 107.77 -9.19 143.68
CA TRP A 178 108.40 -8.15 142.87
C TRP A 178 108.19 -8.35 141.36
N ILE A 179 108.08 -9.60 140.91
CA ILE A 179 107.89 -9.95 139.50
C ILE A 179 106.48 -9.57 139.01
N LEU A 180 105.47 -9.61 139.89
CA LEU A 180 104.07 -9.33 139.53
C LEU A 180 103.82 -7.84 139.20
N GLU A 181 104.48 -6.93 139.92
CA GLU A 181 104.30 -5.49 139.75
C GLU A 181 104.86 -4.98 138.40
N GLN A 182 106.00 -5.54 137.97
CA GLN A 182 106.61 -5.21 136.67
C GLN A 182 105.76 -5.65 135.47
N LEU A 183 104.99 -6.74 135.60
CA LEU A 183 104.13 -7.23 134.52
C LEU A 183 102.88 -6.36 134.30
N ILE A 184 102.32 -5.75 135.35
CA ILE A 184 101.10 -4.92 135.25
C ILE A 184 101.37 -3.60 134.54
N GLY A 185 102.44 -2.87 134.89
CA GLY A 185 102.73 -1.55 134.32
C GLY A 185 102.99 -1.58 132.80
N ASN A 186 103.66 -2.62 132.32
CA ASN A 186 103.99 -2.75 130.89
C ASN A 186 102.77 -2.99 129.98
N ILE A 187 101.66 -3.53 130.51
CA ILE A 187 100.46 -3.84 129.72
C ILE A 187 99.60 -2.60 129.49
N THR A 188 99.58 -1.65 130.44
CA THR A 188 98.74 -0.44 130.39
C THR A 188 99.33 0.72 129.59
N GLU A 189 100.64 0.79 129.40
CA GLU A 189 101.31 1.93 128.74
C GLU A 189 101.61 1.70 127.23
N SER A 190 101.29 0.54 126.68
CA SER A 190 101.64 0.21 125.29
C SER A 190 100.72 0.89 124.26
N HIS A 191 101.25 1.18 123.06
CA HIS A 191 100.44 1.64 121.91
C HIS A 191 99.34 0.62 121.53
N LEU A 192 99.54 -0.67 121.82
CA LEU A 192 98.54 -1.71 121.59
C LEU A 192 97.32 -1.51 122.50
N TYR A 193 97.52 -1.09 123.76
CA TYR A 193 96.43 -0.75 124.67
C TYR A 193 95.61 0.42 124.14
N GLN A 194 96.24 1.51 123.69
CA GLN A 194 95.53 2.66 123.13
C GLN A 194 94.72 2.29 121.87
N ALA A 195 95.31 1.53 120.94
CA ALA A 195 94.63 1.12 119.72
C ALA A 195 93.45 0.16 119.97
N LEU A 196 93.54 -0.67 121.02
CA LEU A 196 92.43 -1.51 121.46
C LEU A 196 91.33 -0.67 122.13
N SER A 197 91.69 0.29 122.98
CA SER A 197 90.72 1.21 123.61
C SER A 197 89.97 2.06 122.59
N ASP A 198 90.66 2.70 121.64
CA ASP A 198 90.01 3.52 120.60
C ASP A 198 88.98 2.70 119.78
N ARG A 199 89.30 1.41 119.54
CA ARG A 199 88.43 0.50 118.80
C ARG A 199 87.28 -0.03 119.66
N ILE A 200 87.47 -0.20 120.96
CA ILE A 200 86.43 -0.53 121.93
C ILE A 200 85.48 0.66 122.09
N ASP A 201 85.99 1.88 122.16
CA ASP A 201 85.17 3.09 122.27
C ASP A 201 84.24 3.25 121.07
N LEU A 202 84.69 2.93 119.85
CA LEU A 202 83.82 2.90 118.66
C LEU A 202 82.69 1.85 118.76
N ILE A 203 82.84 0.81 119.58
CA ILE A 203 81.78 -0.19 119.77
C ILE A 203 80.68 0.38 120.68
N ASP A 204 81.06 1.04 121.78
CA ASP A 204 80.13 1.52 122.80
C ASP A 204 79.67 2.99 122.61
N ALA A 205 80.37 3.75 121.76
CA ALA A 205 80.06 5.16 121.52
C ALA A 205 78.66 5.36 120.94
N ASP A 206 78.06 6.49 121.30
CA ASP A 206 76.74 6.91 120.85
C ASP A 206 76.65 7.02 119.31
N ALA A 207 75.42 7.00 118.79
CA ALA A 207 75.14 7.12 117.36
C ALA A 207 75.60 8.45 116.74
N THR A 208 75.88 9.46 117.54
CA THR A 208 76.45 10.74 117.09
C THR A 208 77.94 10.69 116.78
N PHE A 209 78.66 9.64 117.23
CA PHE A 209 80.09 9.51 116.99
C PHE A 209 80.39 8.83 115.64
N PRO A 210 81.08 9.50 114.69
CA PRO A 210 81.33 8.95 113.36
C PRO A 210 82.12 7.63 113.40
N GLY A 211 81.61 6.62 112.71
CA GLY A 211 82.24 5.30 112.64
C GLY A 211 81.94 4.36 113.81
N SER A 212 81.18 4.81 114.82
CA SER A 212 80.72 3.92 115.89
C SER A 212 79.76 2.85 115.36
N VAL A 213 79.63 1.74 116.08
CA VAL A 213 78.66 0.69 115.77
C VAL A 213 77.23 1.26 115.81
N ASN A 214 76.92 2.09 116.80
CA ASN A 214 75.61 2.73 116.93
C ASN A 214 75.32 3.70 115.77
N ALA A 215 76.32 4.44 115.26
CA ALA A 215 76.15 5.31 114.10
C ALA A 215 75.81 4.52 112.83
N ARG A 216 76.51 3.40 112.60
CA ARG A 216 76.25 2.49 111.47
C ARG A 216 74.90 1.80 111.58
N ILE A 217 74.48 1.42 112.78
CA ILE A 217 73.15 0.86 113.04
C ILE A 217 72.07 1.91 112.76
N ALA A 218 72.26 3.16 113.18
CA ALA A 218 71.32 4.24 112.91
C ALA A 218 71.19 4.53 111.41
N GLU A 219 72.31 4.55 110.68
CA GLU A 219 72.33 4.71 109.22
C GLU A 219 71.61 3.55 108.50
N GLU A 220 71.93 2.31 108.86
CA GLU A 220 71.27 1.12 108.31
C GLU A 220 69.78 1.07 108.66
N SER A 221 69.40 1.45 109.89
CA SER A 221 68.00 1.57 110.31
C SER A 221 67.26 2.63 109.50
N GLY A 222 67.91 3.76 109.19
CA GLY A 222 67.37 4.80 108.32
C GLY A 222 67.19 4.32 106.89
N ALA A 223 68.18 3.62 106.34
CA ALA A 223 68.12 3.03 105.00
C ALA A 223 67.00 1.98 104.89
N ARG A 224 66.84 1.12 105.92
CA ARG A 224 65.74 0.15 106.00
C ARG A 224 64.39 0.82 106.10
N ALA A 225 64.23 1.82 106.97
CA ALA A 225 62.98 2.56 107.08
C ALA A 225 62.59 3.23 105.74
N LEU A 226 63.55 3.78 104.99
CA LEU A 226 63.31 4.31 103.64
C LEU A 226 62.90 3.21 102.65
N ALA A 227 63.57 2.06 102.67
CA ALA A 227 63.24 0.93 101.82
C ALA A 227 61.86 0.35 102.13
N ASP A 228 61.49 0.24 103.40
CA ASP A 228 60.20 -0.23 103.88
C ASP A 228 59.08 0.75 103.51
N ASN A 229 59.32 2.06 103.65
CA ASN A 229 58.38 3.09 103.18
C ASN A 229 58.17 3.02 101.66
N ALA A 230 59.25 2.83 100.89
CA ALA A 230 59.17 2.66 99.43
C ALA A 230 58.43 1.38 99.04
N MET A 231 58.65 0.27 99.78
CA MET A 231 57.92 -0.98 99.57
C MET A 231 56.44 -0.82 99.92
N SER A 232 56.10 -0.20 101.05
CA SER A 232 54.73 0.09 101.46
C SER A 232 54.00 0.94 100.42
N ALA A 233 54.66 1.95 99.84
CA ALA A 233 54.09 2.75 98.76
C ALA A 233 53.81 1.91 97.50
N ARG A 234 54.74 1.03 97.10
CA ARG A 234 54.53 0.11 95.96
C ARG A 234 53.40 -0.90 96.22
N VAL A 235 53.30 -1.40 97.45
CA VAL A 235 52.23 -2.31 97.86
C VAL A 235 50.89 -1.59 97.78
N SER A 236 50.77 -0.37 98.32
CA SER A 236 49.54 0.42 98.24
C SER A 236 49.09 0.65 96.79
N VAL A 237 50.00 1.05 95.89
CA VAL A 237 49.67 1.23 94.46
C VAL A 237 49.22 -0.08 93.81
N THR A 238 49.84 -1.20 94.19
CA THR A 238 49.48 -2.52 93.69
C THR A 238 48.11 -2.96 94.23
N GLU A 239 47.82 -2.72 95.50
CA GLU A 239 46.52 -2.98 96.13
C GLU A 239 45.42 -2.14 95.49
N ASP A 240 45.66 -0.85 95.24
CA ASP A 240 44.74 0.04 94.52
C ASP A 240 44.48 -0.48 93.09
N GLY A 241 45.55 -0.89 92.38
CA GLY A 241 45.44 -1.50 91.06
C GLY A 241 44.67 -2.83 91.06
N ILE A 242 44.88 -3.68 92.06
CA ILE A 242 44.14 -4.94 92.24
C ILE A 242 42.67 -4.65 92.53
N GLN A 243 42.35 -3.67 93.38
CA GLN A 243 40.97 -3.27 93.65
C GLN A 243 40.28 -2.71 92.40
N ALA A 244 40.96 -1.86 91.63
CA ALA A 244 40.44 -1.34 90.37
C ALA A 244 40.19 -2.48 89.36
N ASN A 245 41.12 -3.43 89.23
CA ASN A 245 40.93 -4.60 88.41
C ASN A 245 39.77 -5.47 88.91
N ALA A 246 39.62 -5.66 90.22
CA ALA A 246 38.50 -6.41 90.79
C ALA A 246 37.15 -5.73 90.50
N GLN A 247 37.07 -4.40 90.60
CA GLN A 247 35.88 -3.64 90.22
C GLN A 247 35.57 -3.76 88.73
N GLN A 248 36.58 -3.70 87.87
CA GLN A 248 36.41 -3.93 86.42
C GLN A 248 35.94 -5.35 86.12
N ILE A 249 36.46 -6.36 86.81
CA ILE A 249 36.01 -7.75 86.66
C ILE A 249 34.56 -7.91 87.10
N VAL A 250 34.14 -7.28 88.20
CA VAL A 250 32.72 -7.29 88.64
C VAL A 250 31.83 -6.57 87.63
N TYR A 251 32.27 -5.44 87.07
CA TYR A 251 31.55 -4.75 86.01
C TYR A 251 31.45 -5.59 84.73
N LEU A 252 32.54 -6.23 84.31
CA LEU A 252 32.52 -7.14 83.16
C LEU A 252 31.65 -8.37 83.42
N ALA A 253 31.67 -8.93 84.64
CA ALA A 253 30.83 -10.05 85.03
C ALA A 253 29.35 -9.68 84.99
N SER A 254 28.96 -8.51 85.48
CA SER A 254 27.57 -8.00 85.35
C SER A 254 27.19 -7.72 83.90
N LEU A 255 28.08 -7.14 83.09
CA LEU A 255 27.82 -6.93 81.66
C LEU A 255 27.64 -8.27 80.92
N ILE A 256 28.44 -9.29 81.26
CA ILE A 256 28.31 -10.64 80.72
C ILE A 256 27.03 -11.31 81.22
N ASP A 257 26.65 -11.14 82.48
CA ASP A 257 25.39 -11.63 83.06
C ASP A 257 24.17 -10.98 82.38
N ASP A 258 24.22 -9.67 82.10
CA ASP A 258 23.18 -8.97 81.33
C ASP A 258 23.07 -9.53 79.89
N ILE A 259 24.20 -9.85 79.26
CA ILE A 259 24.26 -10.40 77.89
C ILE A 259 23.88 -11.88 77.84
N SER A 260 24.24 -12.67 78.84
CA SER A 260 24.09 -14.13 78.86
C SER A 260 22.88 -14.65 79.64
N GLY A 261 22.40 -13.87 80.61
CA GLY A 261 21.26 -14.17 81.48
C GLY A 261 19.93 -13.57 81.04
N GLY A 262 19.89 -12.75 79.98
CA GLY A 262 18.65 -12.11 79.54
C GLY A 262 18.07 -11.19 80.61
N GLY A 263 18.84 -10.18 81.03
CA GLY A 263 18.29 -9.10 81.88
C GLY A 263 17.01 -8.53 81.26
N GLU A 264 16.05 -8.11 82.10
CA GLU A 264 14.64 -7.82 81.75
C GLU A 264 14.45 -7.05 80.42
N PHE A 265 15.36 -6.15 80.04
CA PHE A 265 15.33 -5.44 78.75
C PHE A 265 15.58 -6.31 77.50
N GLY A 266 16.45 -7.31 77.58
CA GLY A 266 16.75 -8.22 76.46
C GLY A 266 15.69 -9.30 76.27
N ALA A 267 15.12 -9.81 77.36
CA ALA A 267 14.01 -10.76 77.34
C ALA A 267 12.72 -10.09 76.83
N GLU A 268 12.40 -8.86 77.28
CA GLU A 268 11.24 -8.10 76.79
C GLU A 268 11.37 -7.75 75.30
N ALA A 269 12.56 -7.30 74.86
CA ALA A 269 12.80 -7.00 73.45
C ALA A 269 12.73 -8.26 72.57
N PHE A 270 13.22 -9.39 73.07
CA PHE A 270 13.14 -10.67 72.37
C PHE A 270 11.70 -11.19 72.31
N MET A 271 10.95 -11.17 73.42
CA MET A 271 9.53 -11.52 73.43
C MET A 271 8.69 -10.59 72.55
N ALA A 272 9.02 -9.30 72.50
CA ALA A 272 8.35 -8.35 71.61
C ALA A 272 8.67 -8.63 70.13
N LEU A 273 9.92 -9.03 69.82
CA LEU A 273 10.29 -9.45 68.48
C LEU A 273 9.62 -10.78 68.11
N GLU A 274 9.58 -11.75 69.02
CA GLU A 274 8.90 -13.03 68.86
C GLU A 274 7.40 -12.82 68.61
N ALA A 275 6.73 -12.01 69.43
CA ALA A 275 5.33 -11.65 69.23
C ALA A 275 5.10 -10.97 67.87
N ARG A 276 5.98 -10.03 67.47
CA ARG A 276 5.90 -9.41 66.13
C ARG A 276 6.13 -10.41 65.00
N VAL A 277 7.02 -11.39 65.18
CA VAL A 277 7.25 -12.45 64.20
C VAL A 277 6.01 -13.33 64.09
N THR A 278 5.41 -13.74 65.21
CA THR A 278 4.14 -14.49 65.24
C THR A 278 2.99 -13.70 64.58
N ASP A 279 2.89 -12.39 64.83
CA ASP A 279 1.90 -11.54 64.18
C ASP A 279 2.13 -11.47 62.66
N VAL A 280 3.40 -11.32 62.23
CA VAL A 280 3.76 -11.32 60.80
C VAL A 280 3.45 -12.69 60.18
N GLU A 281 3.73 -13.79 60.86
CA GLU A 281 3.40 -15.14 60.41
C GLU A 281 1.87 -15.30 60.21
N GLY A 282 1.06 -14.83 61.15
CA GLY A 282 -0.41 -14.84 61.02
C GLY A 282 -0.92 -13.95 59.88
N VAL A 283 -0.31 -12.78 59.67
CA VAL A 283 -0.60 -11.91 58.51
C VAL A 283 -0.22 -12.62 57.20
N VAL A 284 0.95 -13.27 57.14
CA VAL A 284 1.42 -14.02 55.97
C VAL A 284 0.50 -15.20 55.68
N GLU A 285 0.02 -15.93 56.68
CA GLU A 285 -0.95 -17.01 56.52
C GLU A 285 -2.30 -16.50 55.98
N THR A 286 -2.77 -15.36 56.50
CA THR A 286 -3.99 -14.70 56.03
C THR A 286 -3.85 -14.18 54.59
N GLN A 287 -2.69 -13.59 54.26
CA GLN A 287 -2.37 -13.15 52.91
C GLN A 287 -2.27 -14.32 51.95
N THR A 288 -1.65 -15.44 52.37
CA THR A 288 -1.58 -16.67 51.58
C THR A 288 -2.98 -17.17 51.25
N SER A 289 -3.87 -17.24 52.23
CA SER A 289 -5.28 -17.62 52.02
C SER A 289 -6.01 -16.67 51.07
N SER A 290 -5.76 -15.36 51.18
CA SER A 290 -6.33 -14.35 50.28
C SER A 290 -5.80 -14.46 48.85
N ILE A 291 -4.51 -14.76 48.69
CA ILE A 291 -3.88 -15.01 47.39
C ILE A 291 -4.48 -16.24 46.74
N THR A 292 -4.60 -17.36 47.46
CA THR A 292 -5.24 -18.58 46.93
C THR A 292 -6.70 -18.33 46.52
N ALA A 293 -7.45 -17.53 47.28
CA ALA A 293 -8.80 -17.14 46.90
C ALA A 293 -8.83 -16.25 45.64
N LEU A 294 -7.87 -15.33 45.49
CA LEU A 294 -7.71 -14.52 44.28
C LEU A 294 -7.33 -15.37 43.07
N GLU A 295 -6.42 -16.33 43.23
CA GLU A 295 -6.03 -17.28 42.18
C GLU A 295 -7.24 -18.08 41.68
N SER A 296 -8.07 -18.59 42.59
CA SER A 296 -9.32 -19.28 42.23
C SER A 296 -10.28 -18.37 41.45
N ARG A 297 -10.48 -17.13 41.91
CA ARG A 297 -11.36 -16.16 41.23
C ARG A 297 -10.84 -15.76 39.85
N ILE A 298 -9.53 -15.66 39.69
CA ILE A 298 -8.89 -15.40 38.39
C ILE A 298 -9.13 -16.59 37.46
N SER A 299 -8.95 -17.83 37.94
CA SER A 299 -9.21 -19.03 37.14
C SER A 299 -10.67 -19.11 36.68
N ASP A 300 -11.64 -18.79 37.56
CA ASP A 300 -13.05 -18.73 37.20
C ASP A 300 -13.33 -17.65 36.14
N ALA A 301 -12.72 -16.46 36.29
CA ALA A 301 -12.85 -15.37 35.32
C ALA A 301 -12.22 -15.71 33.96
N GLU A 302 -11.10 -16.44 33.93
CA GLU A 302 -10.47 -16.93 32.71
C GLU A 302 -11.38 -17.92 31.96
N LEU A 303 -12.08 -18.81 32.69
CA LEU A 303 -13.08 -19.71 32.12
C LEU A 303 -14.30 -18.96 31.57
N GLU A 304 -14.80 -17.95 32.31
CA GLU A 304 -15.89 -17.10 31.84
C GLU A 304 -15.52 -16.34 30.56
N LEU A 305 -14.30 -15.79 30.52
CA LEU A 305 -13.77 -15.10 29.33
C LEU A 305 -13.65 -16.05 28.13
N ALA A 306 -13.21 -17.29 28.33
CA ALA A 306 -13.17 -18.30 27.28
C ALA A 306 -14.58 -18.63 26.74
N GLY A 307 -15.58 -18.70 27.62
CA GLY A 307 -16.99 -18.85 27.25
C GLY A 307 -17.50 -17.67 26.41
N LEU A 308 -17.27 -16.45 26.88
CA LEU A 308 -17.63 -15.22 26.15
C LEU A 308 -16.94 -15.14 24.78
N SER A 309 -15.68 -15.58 24.68
CA SER A 309 -14.98 -15.67 23.39
C SER A 309 -15.66 -16.63 22.43
N GLY A 310 -16.12 -17.79 22.91
CA GLY A 310 -16.89 -18.75 22.12
C GLY A 310 -18.24 -18.18 21.65
N ASP A 311 -18.94 -17.46 22.52
CA ASP A 311 -20.19 -16.77 22.18
C ASP A 311 -19.95 -15.68 21.11
N ILE A 312 -18.85 -14.93 21.20
CA ILE A 312 -18.46 -13.94 20.18
C ILE A 312 -18.21 -14.60 18.82
N ASP A 313 -17.51 -15.73 18.77
CA ASP A 313 -17.27 -16.47 17.53
C ASP A 313 -18.58 -17.01 16.93
N ALA A 314 -19.49 -17.49 17.78
CA ALA A 314 -20.82 -17.92 17.36
C ALA A 314 -21.65 -16.75 16.81
N TRP A 315 -21.62 -15.58 17.48
CA TRP A 315 -22.27 -14.36 17.01
C TRP A 315 -21.66 -13.86 15.70
N ALA A 316 -20.34 -13.89 15.54
CA ALA A 316 -19.66 -13.52 14.29
C ALA A 316 -20.09 -14.42 13.13
N THR A 317 -20.24 -15.72 13.39
CA THR A 317 -20.77 -16.70 12.43
C THR A 317 -22.22 -16.39 12.07
N ALA A 318 -23.08 -16.13 13.06
CA ALA A 318 -24.48 -15.78 12.85
C ALA A 318 -24.63 -14.46 12.07
N ILE A 319 -23.82 -13.45 12.38
CA ILE A 319 -23.79 -12.17 11.66
C ILE A 319 -23.36 -12.40 10.20
N SER A 320 -22.36 -13.24 9.97
CA SER A 320 -21.92 -13.57 8.60
C SER A 320 -23.04 -14.24 7.80
N GLN A 321 -23.77 -15.18 8.41
CA GLN A 321 -24.94 -15.81 7.79
C GLN A 321 -26.07 -14.81 7.52
N MET A 322 -26.33 -13.89 8.46
CA MET A 322 -27.28 -12.81 8.27
C MET A 322 -26.85 -11.87 7.13
N GLN A 323 -25.56 -11.53 7.02
CA GLN A 323 -25.04 -10.71 5.92
C GLN A 323 -25.22 -11.41 4.56
N THR A 324 -24.95 -12.71 4.49
CA THR A 324 -25.24 -13.51 3.29
C THR A 324 -26.72 -13.46 2.95
N THR A 325 -27.59 -13.71 3.93
CA THR A 325 -29.05 -13.67 3.75
C THR A 325 -29.54 -12.29 3.32
N VAL A 326 -29.04 -11.21 3.93
CA VAL A 326 -29.36 -9.83 3.57
C VAL A 326 -28.86 -9.49 2.16
N THR A 327 -27.69 -10.01 1.76
CA THR A 327 -27.17 -9.86 0.40
C THR A 327 -28.07 -10.59 -0.60
N GLU A 328 -28.47 -11.82 -0.29
CA GLU A 328 -29.41 -12.61 -1.12
C GLU A 328 -30.79 -11.94 -1.18
N HIS A 329 -31.28 -11.39 -0.08
CA HIS A 329 -32.50 -10.57 -0.04
C HIS A 329 -32.33 -9.31 -0.89
N GLY A 330 -31.16 -8.65 -0.87
CA GLY A 330 -30.86 -7.48 -1.71
C GLY A 330 -30.85 -7.81 -3.20
N ASN A 331 -30.29 -8.96 -3.56
CA ASN A 331 -30.32 -9.51 -4.92
C ASN A 331 -31.76 -9.85 -5.33
N THR A 332 -32.50 -10.52 -4.45
CA THR A 332 -33.91 -10.88 -4.66
C THR A 332 -34.78 -9.63 -4.78
N LEU A 333 -34.55 -8.60 -3.96
CA LEU A 333 -35.27 -7.34 -4.01
C LEU A 333 -34.93 -6.56 -5.28
N SER A 334 -33.68 -6.59 -5.73
CA SER A 334 -33.29 -6.00 -7.02
C SER A 334 -33.97 -6.72 -8.19
N ALA A 335 -34.03 -8.06 -8.14
CA ALA A 335 -34.74 -8.86 -9.12
C ALA A 335 -36.26 -8.60 -9.08
N LEU A 336 -36.86 -8.55 -7.89
CA LEU A 336 -38.27 -8.24 -7.67
C LEU A 336 -38.58 -6.80 -8.08
N SER A 337 -37.69 -5.85 -7.82
CA SER A 337 -37.83 -4.47 -8.27
C SER A 337 -37.75 -4.40 -9.79
N SER A 338 -36.86 -5.16 -10.43
CA SER A 338 -36.76 -5.23 -11.89
C SER A 338 -38.00 -5.90 -12.49
N GLN A 339 -38.52 -6.96 -11.87
CA GLN A 339 -39.79 -7.59 -12.23
C GLN A 339 -40.97 -6.67 -11.99
N THR A 340 -40.99 -5.90 -10.90
CA THR A 340 -42.06 -4.94 -10.59
C THR A 340 -42.00 -3.78 -11.56
N THR A 341 -40.83 -3.27 -11.92
CA THR A 341 -40.66 -2.28 -12.99
C THR A 341 -41.11 -2.87 -14.32
N GLN A 342 -40.72 -4.10 -14.67
CA GLN A 342 -41.19 -4.77 -15.87
C GLN A 342 -42.70 -4.97 -15.86
N ILE A 343 -43.31 -5.37 -14.75
CA ILE A 343 -44.76 -5.53 -14.61
C ILE A 343 -45.42 -4.15 -14.64
N ALA A 344 -44.86 -3.11 -14.03
CA ALA A 344 -45.41 -1.76 -14.05
C ALA A 344 -45.30 -1.12 -15.44
N THR A 345 -44.23 -1.37 -16.20
CA THR A 345 -44.11 -0.96 -17.60
C THR A 345 -45.02 -1.81 -18.47
N THR A 346 -45.07 -3.14 -18.27
CA THR A 346 -45.97 -4.03 -19.00
C THR A 346 -47.42 -3.65 -18.74
N VAL A 347 -47.87 -3.51 -17.49
CA VAL A 347 -49.25 -3.14 -17.12
C VAL A 347 -49.55 -1.66 -17.44
N GLY A 348 -48.58 -0.76 -17.29
CA GLY A 348 -48.72 0.65 -17.68
C GLY A 348 -48.84 0.85 -19.19
N GLU A 349 -48.15 0.01 -19.98
CA GLU A 349 -48.33 -0.10 -21.44
C GLU A 349 -49.58 -0.94 -21.79
N HIS A 350 -50.02 -1.84 -20.90
CA HIS A 350 -51.15 -2.74 -21.06
C HIS A 350 -52.36 -2.34 -20.21
N THR A 351 -52.87 -1.12 -20.36
CA THR A 351 -54.23 -0.81 -19.86
C THR A 351 -55.31 -1.63 -20.59
N THR A 352 -54.94 -2.45 -21.59
CA THR A 352 -55.85 -3.26 -22.42
C THR A 352 -55.28 -4.59 -22.99
N ALA A 353 -54.47 -5.41 -22.28
CA ALA A 353 -54.08 -6.77 -22.76
C ALA A 353 -53.31 -7.57 -21.66
N ILE A 354 -53.70 -8.73 -21.11
CA ILE A 354 -53.79 -10.08 -21.70
C ILE A 354 -54.14 -11.04 -20.54
N GLU A 355 -55.22 -11.84 -20.64
CA GLU A 355 -55.39 -13.06 -19.82
C GLU A 355 -54.78 -14.25 -20.57
N GLN A 356 -53.51 -14.56 -20.33
CA GLN A 356 -52.92 -15.85 -20.71
C GLN A 356 -53.39 -16.89 -19.68
N ASN A 357 -54.58 -17.46 -19.89
CA ASN A 357 -55.02 -18.60 -19.10
C ASN A 357 -54.86 -19.87 -19.93
N ALA A 358 -53.69 -20.50 -19.83
CA ALA A 358 -53.48 -21.87 -20.28
C ALA A 358 -54.18 -22.82 -19.30
N LEU A 359 -55.52 -22.89 -19.37
CA LEU A 359 -56.26 -23.96 -18.72
C LEU A 359 -56.33 -25.15 -19.67
N SER A 360 -55.75 -26.27 -19.24
CA SER A 360 -56.18 -27.57 -19.75
C SER A 360 -57.65 -27.74 -19.37
N ILE A 361 -58.53 -27.62 -20.37
CA ILE A 361 -59.95 -27.96 -20.24
C ILE A 361 -60.10 -29.37 -20.80
N ASP A 362 -60.65 -30.24 -19.96
CA ASP A 362 -60.85 -31.66 -20.17
C ASP A 362 -61.35 -31.98 -21.60
N GLY A 363 -60.51 -32.63 -22.42
CA GLY A 363 -60.91 -33.26 -23.69
C GLY A 363 -60.74 -32.47 -24.99
N ILE A 364 -60.18 -31.25 -25.00
CA ILE A 364 -59.80 -30.54 -26.24
C ILE A 364 -58.28 -30.29 -26.25
N GLU A 365 -57.58 -30.89 -27.21
CA GLU A 365 -56.14 -30.70 -27.40
C GLU A 365 -55.86 -29.31 -28.01
N GLY A 366 -55.50 -28.35 -27.17
CA GLY A 366 -54.85 -27.10 -27.57
C GLY A 366 -55.75 -26.06 -28.24
N GLU A 367 -56.44 -25.26 -27.43
CA GLU A 367 -57.01 -23.99 -27.86
C GLU A 367 -56.06 -22.84 -27.47
N TYR A 368 -55.66 -22.03 -28.45
CA TYR A 368 -54.92 -20.79 -28.19
C TYR A 368 -55.75 -19.61 -28.69
N THR A 369 -56.34 -18.86 -27.75
CA THR A 369 -57.03 -17.61 -28.08
C THR A 369 -56.37 -16.42 -27.43
N ILE A 370 -56.20 -15.34 -28.20
CA ILE A 370 -55.91 -14.01 -27.69
C ILE A 370 -57.18 -13.20 -27.92
N LYS A 371 -57.85 -12.78 -26.85
CA LYS A 371 -59.03 -11.90 -26.92
C LYS A 371 -58.73 -10.63 -26.13
N ILE A 372 -58.98 -9.49 -26.76
CA ILE A 372 -58.97 -8.19 -26.11
C ILE A 372 -60.40 -7.66 -26.20
N ASP A 373 -61.05 -7.49 -25.05
CA ASP A 373 -62.30 -6.75 -24.92
C ASP A 373 -62.00 -5.42 -24.24
N ALA A 374 -62.21 -4.34 -24.98
CA ALA A 374 -62.06 -2.98 -24.50
C ALA A 374 -63.37 -2.23 -24.73
N ASN A 375 -64.11 -1.93 -23.67
CA ASN A 375 -65.38 -1.20 -23.75
C ASN A 375 -66.39 -1.83 -24.73
N GLY A 376 -66.49 -3.16 -24.79
CA GLY A 376 -67.48 -3.89 -25.58
C GLY A 376 -67.09 -4.13 -27.05
N LYS A 377 -65.84 -3.87 -27.41
CA LYS A 377 -65.28 -4.21 -28.73
C LYS A 377 -64.29 -5.36 -28.57
N VAL A 378 -64.61 -6.47 -29.23
CA VAL A 378 -63.82 -7.71 -29.16
C VAL A 378 -62.96 -7.82 -30.42
N ALA A 379 -61.64 -7.94 -30.23
CA ALA A 379 -60.70 -8.35 -31.27
C ALA A 379 -59.88 -9.53 -30.77
N GLY A 380 -59.78 -10.59 -31.58
CA GLY A 380 -59.00 -11.75 -31.19
C GLY A 380 -58.70 -12.76 -32.30
N ILE A 381 -57.70 -13.59 -32.03
CA ILE A 381 -57.25 -14.69 -32.89
C ILE A 381 -57.49 -16.00 -32.14
N GLY A 382 -58.15 -16.96 -32.79
CA GLY A 382 -58.35 -18.31 -32.30
C GLY A 382 -57.67 -19.34 -33.19
N LEU A 383 -56.84 -20.18 -32.57
CA LEU A 383 -56.26 -21.38 -33.16
C LEU A 383 -56.93 -22.58 -32.51
N VAL A 384 -57.63 -23.37 -33.31
CA VAL A 384 -58.27 -24.60 -32.85
C VAL A 384 -57.74 -25.74 -33.71
N ASN A 385 -57.28 -26.81 -33.07
CA ASN A 385 -56.91 -28.03 -33.77
C ASN A 385 -57.70 -29.21 -33.16
N GLY A 386 -58.83 -29.52 -33.77
CA GLY A 386 -59.72 -30.59 -33.29
C GLY A 386 -59.64 -31.86 -34.14
N PRO A 387 -60.35 -32.94 -33.73
CA PRO A 387 -60.38 -34.22 -34.45
C PRO A 387 -60.88 -34.13 -35.90
N THR A 388 -61.56 -33.05 -36.27
CA THR A 388 -62.10 -32.79 -37.61
C THR A 388 -61.24 -31.84 -38.45
N GLY A 389 -60.09 -31.38 -37.95
CA GLY A 389 -59.15 -30.50 -38.65
C GLY A 389 -58.78 -29.22 -37.89
N SER A 390 -57.86 -28.44 -38.48
CA SER A 390 -57.38 -27.18 -37.91
C SER A 390 -58.13 -25.98 -38.49
N GLU A 391 -58.53 -25.04 -37.63
CA GLU A 391 -59.16 -23.77 -38.00
C GLU A 391 -58.34 -22.58 -37.50
N PHE A 392 -58.18 -21.58 -38.37
CA PHE A 392 -57.64 -20.26 -38.06
C PHE A 392 -58.78 -19.23 -38.14
N ALA A 393 -59.32 -18.82 -36.99
CA ALA A 393 -60.46 -17.92 -36.91
C ALA A 393 -60.04 -16.55 -36.35
N ILE A 394 -60.32 -15.48 -37.10
CA ILE A 394 -60.16 -14.09 -36.64
C ILE A 394 -61.55 -13.49 -36.44
N ARG A 395 -61.86 -13.08 -35.20
CA ARG A 395 -63.12 -12.39 -34.87
C ARG A 395 -62.82 -10.94 -34.50
N ALA A 396 -63.16 -10.04 -35.42
CA ALA A 396 -62.99 -8.60 -35.24
C ALA A 396 -63.98 -7.82 -36.13
N ASP A 397 -64.38 -6.62 -35.71
CA ASP A 397 -65.21 -5.72 -36.53
C ASP A 397 -64.46 -5.24 -37.79
N LYS A 398 -63.13 -5.18 -37.71
CA LYS A 398 -62.22 -4.79 -38.80
C LYS A 398 -60.93 -5.58 -38.67
N PHE A 399 -60.47 -6.21 -39.76
CA PHE A 399 -59.17 -6.89 -39.85
C PHE A 399 -58.28 -6.17 -40.86
N TYR A 400 -57.05 -5.85 -40.46
CA TYR A 400 -56.09 -5.09 -41.25
C TYR A 400 -54.71 -5.74 -41.19
N ILE A 401 -54.09 -5.98 -42.35
CA ILE A 401 -52.67 -6.34 -42.44
C ILE A 401 -51.92 -5.04 -42.72
N VAL A 402 -51.00 -4.65 -41.85
CA VAL A 402 -50.33 -3.35 -41.88
C VAL A 402 -48.83 -3.56 -41.95
N TYR A 403 -48.15 -2.84 -42.85
CA TYR A 403 -46.69 -2.83 -42.87
C TYR A 403 -46.20 -1.91 -41.74
N PRO A 404 -45.38 -2.39 -40.81
CA PRO A 404 -44.93 -1.58 -39.68
C PRO A 404 -43.90 -0.56 -40.17
N GLU A 405 -44.24 0.72 -40.13
CA GLU A 405 -43.27 1.81 -40.24
C GLU A 405 -43.44 2.78 -39.08
N GLY A 406 -42.32 3.43 -38.74
CA GLY A 406 -42.15 4.29 -37.58
C GLY A 406 -43.12 5.47 -37.49
N ASP A 407 -43.13 6.05 -36.30
CA ASP A 407 -43.98 7.13 -35.82
C ASP A 407 -44.30 8.25 -36.85
N GLY A 408 -45.60 8.44 -37.11
CA GLY A 408 -46.12 9.69 -37.69
C GLY A 408 -46.54 9.67 -39.16
N SER A 409 -46.44 8.55 -39.87
CA SER A 409 -47.01 8.42 -41.23
C SER A 409 -48.34 7.65 -41.23
N VAL A 410 -49.24 8.01 -42.15
CA VAL A 410 -50.53 7.32 -42.33
C VAL A 410 -50.24 5.88 -42.76
N SER A 411 -50.54 4.92 -41.87
CA SER A 411 -50.39 3.49 -42.13
C SER A 411 -51.10 3.08 -43.41
N ILE A 412 -50.37 2.54 -44.38
CA ILE A 412 -50.97 1.95 -45.57
C ILE A 412 -51.49 0.58 -45.17
N VAL A 413 -52.80 0.37 -45.38
CA VAL A 413 -53.50 -0.84 -44.97
C VAL A 413 -53.88 -1.68 -46.19
N PRO A 414 -52.97 -2.50 -46.73
CA PRO A 414 -53.17 -3.18 -48.00
C PRO A 414 -54.33 -4.18 -48.03
N PHE A 415 -54.85 -4.65 -46.90
CA PHE A 415 -56.00 -5.56 -46.85
C PHE A 415 -56.93 -5.19 -45.70
N VAL A 416 -58.21 -4.95 -45.98
CA VAL A 416 -59.29 -4.77 -45.00
C VAL A 416 -60.46 -5.70 -45.30
N VAL A 417 -60.96 -6.40 -44.28
CA VAL A 417 -62.28 -7.05 -44.32
C VAL A 417 -63.23 -6.27 -43.43
N GLY A 418 -64.39 -5.89 -43.97
CA GLY A 418 -65.41 -5.15 -43.22
C GLY A 418 -66.71 -4.99 -44.01
N MET A 419 -67.69 -4.31 -43.42
CA MET A 419 -68.95 -4.01 -44.11
C MET A 419 -68.90 -2.63 -44.77
N VAL A 420 -69.30 -2.56 -46.04
CA VAL A 420 -69.63 -1.31 -46.72
C VAL A 420 -71.12 -1.38 -47.03
N ASN A 421 -71.90 -0.45 -46.49
CA ASN A 421 -73.36 -0.40 -46.65
C ASN A 421 -74.08 -1.73 -46.31
N GLY A 422 -73.63 -2.43 -45.26
CA GLY A 422 -74.27 -3.66 -44.76
C GLY A 422 -73.94 -4.94 -45.55
N THR A 423 -73.11 -4.87 -46.59
CA THR A 423 -72.60 -6.03 -47.32
C THR A 423 -71.15 -6.30 -46.93
N SER A 424 -70.79 -7.57 -46.74
CA SER A 424 -69.41 -7.97 -46.47
C SER A 424 -68.53 -7.64 -47.68
N THR A 425 -67.47 -6.86 -47.45
CA THR A 425 -66.57 -6.35 -48.50
C THR A 425 -65.12 -6.50 -48.07
N VAL A 426 -64.25 -6.70 -49.06
CA VAL A 426 -62.79 -6.70 -48.88
C VAL A 426 -62.25 -5.47 -49.61
N GLY A 427 -61.58 -4.58 -48.89
CA GLY A 427 -60.86 -3.44 -49.47
C GLY A 427 -59.37 -3.74 -49.52
N ILE A 428 -58.69 -3.38 -50.61
CA ILE A 428 -57.25 -3.58 -50.77
C ILE A 428 -56.63 -2.22 -51.09
N ASN A 429 -55.82 -1.67 -50.18
CA ASN A 429 -55.12 -0.38 -50.36
C ASN A 429 -53.69 -0.64 -50.87
N GLY A 430 -53.60 -1.07 -52.13
CA GLY A 430 -52.37 -1.44 -52.82
C GLY A 430 -52.68 -1.94 -54.24
N ALA A 431 -51.68 -2.33 -55.02
CA ALA A 431 -51.92 -2.95 -56.32
C ALA A 431 -52.65 -4.30 -56.13
N LEU A 432 -53.91 -4.38 -56.55
CA LEU A 432 -54.73 -5.61 -56.51
C LEU A 432 -54.23 -6.70 -57.48
N VAL A 433 -53.25 -6.36 -58.34
CA VAL A 433 -52.79 -7.17 -59.46
C VAL A 433 -51.29 -7.38 -59.32
N VAL A 434 -50.88 -8.59 -58.94
CA VAL A 434 -49.53 -9.06 -59.27
C VAL A 434 -49.53 -9.34 -60.77
N ASP A 435 -48.46 -8.92 -61.45
CA ASP A 435 -48.35 -8.83 -62.91
C ASP A 435 -49.09 -9.95 -63.68
N GLY A 436 -50.06 -9.58 -64.53
CA GLY A 436 -50.74 -10.51 -65.46
C GLY A 436 -51.96 -11.32 -64.97
N THR A 437 -52.58 -11.03 -63.83
CA THR A 437 -53.56 -11.96 -63.19
C THR A 437 -55.06 -11.66 -63.29
N ILE A 438 -55.52 -10.50 -63.79
CA ILE A 438 -56.98 -10.28 -63.95
C ILE A 438 -57.51 -10.98 -65.21
N LEU A 439 -58.28 -12.06 -65.01
CA LEU A 439 -59.04 -12.72 -66.07
C LEU A 439 -60.35 -11.96 -66.32
N ALA A 440 -60.78 -11.83 -67.59
CA ALA A 440 -61.96 -11.04 -67.97
C ALA A 440 -63.24 -11.35 -67.18
N ARG A 441 -63.42 -12.59 -66.71
CA ARG A 441 -64.58 -13.01 -65.89
C ARG A 441 -64.63 -12.38 -64.48
N MET A 442 -63.50 -11.83 -64.01
CA MET A 442 -63.37 -11.16 -62.71
C MET A 442 -63.72 -9.67 -62.79
N ILE A 443 -63.97 -9.14 -63.99
CA ILE A 443 -64.42 -7.77 -64.21
C ILE A 443 -65.93 -7.84 -64.45
N ALA A 444 -66.72 -7.33 -63.49
CA ALA A 444 -68.16 -7.18 -63.70
C ALA A 444 -68.44 -6.22 -64.87
N ALA A 445 -69.58 -6.38 -65.54
CA ALA A 445 -70.03 -5.40 -66.54
C ALA A 445 -70.05 -4.00 -65.91
N ASP A 446 -69.57 -2.99 -66.65
CA ASP A 446 -69.43 -1.59 -66.22
C ASP A 446 -68.46 -1.31 -65.05
N ALA A 447 -67.67 -2.30 -64.60
CA ALA A 447 -66.71 -2.09 -63.52
C ALA A 447 -65.54 -1.16 -63.90
N VAL A 448 -65.07 -1.22 -65.15
CA VAL A 448 -64.03 -0.33 -65.69
C VAL A 448 -64.67 0.60 -66.74
N THR A 449 -64.80 1.87 -66.39
CA THR A 449 -65.36 2.93 -67.25
C THR A 449 -64.25 3.86 -67.74
N ALA A 450 -64.48 4.61 -68.83
CA ALA A 450 -63.44 5.40 -69.50
C ALA A 450 -62.79 6.49 -68.61
N ASP A 451 -63.53 7.02 -67.63
CA ASP A 451 -63.06 7.97 -66.62
C ASP A 451 -62.06 7.35 -65.62
N LYS A 452 -62.01 6.01 -65.52
CA LYS A 452 -61.16 5.25 -64.60
C LYS A 452 -59.89 4.68 -65.27
N ILE A 453 -59.67 4.94 -66.57
CA ILE A 453 -58.54 4.40 -67.33
C ILE A 453 -57.52 5.52 -67.59
N ASN A 454 -56.40 5.50 -66.87
CA ASN A 454 -55.20 6.30 -67.19
C ASN A 454 -54.09 5.35 -67.66
N VAL A 455 -53.82 5.32 -68.98
CA VAL A 455 -52.86 4.40 -69.60
C VAL A 455 -51.85 5.15 -70.47
N SER A 456 -50.59 4.76 -70.44
CA SER A 456 -49.51 5.37 -71.23
C SER A 456 -49.53 4.93 -72.71
N SER A 457 -50.06 3.74 -72.99
CA SER A 457 -50.29 3.23 -74.33
C SER A 457 -51.54 2.36 -74.33
N LEU A 458 -52.48 2.65 -75.24
CA LEU A 458 -53.68 1.84 -75.43
C LEU A 458 -53.60 1.10 -76.76
N ALA A 459 -53.40 -0.23 -76.71
CA ALA A 459 -53.50 -1.10 -77.88
C ALA A 459 -54.92 -1.72 -77.94
N ALA A 460 -55.83 -1.06 -78.64
CA ALA A 460 -57.20 -1.55 -78.85
C ALA A 460 -57.41 -1.99 -80.31
N ILE A 461 -58.05 -3.15 -80.53
CA ILE A 461 -58.44 -3.60 -81.88
C ILE A 461 -59.54 -2.68 -82.46
N SER A 462 -60.46 -2.23 -81.61
CA SER A 462 -61.49 -1.23 -81.93
C SER A 462 -61.84 -0.41 -80.69
N ALA A 463 -62.01 0.91 -80.83
CA ALA A 463 -62.44 1.79 -79.74
C ALA A 463 -63.46 2.83 -80.22
N ASN A 464 -64.47 3.12 -79.40
CA ASN A 464 -65.38 4.26 -79.58
C ASN A 464 -64.96 5.38 -78.62
N LEU A 465 -64.07 6.26 -79.07
CA LEU A 465 -63.35 7.22 -78.21
C LEU A 465 -64.09 8.54 -77.96
N GLY A 466 -65.27 8.75 -78.55
CA GLY A 466 -66.01 10.01 -78.42
C GLY A 466 -65.21 11.22 -78.93
N SER A 467 -65.09 12.27 -78.10
CA SER A 467 -64.27 13.46 -78.40
C SER A 467 -62.80 13.19 -78.09
N ILE A 468 -61.92 13.37 -79.09
CA ILE A 468 -60.47 13.18 -78.95
C ILE A 468 -59.80 14.56 -78.87
N ASN A 469 -59.11 14.85 -77.76
CA ASN A 469 -58.21 15.99 -77.62
C ASN A 469 -56.77 15.48 -77.61
N ALA A 470 -56.14 15.42 -78.78
CA ALA A 470 -54.79 14.90 -78.97
C ALA A 470 -53.91 15.95 -79.65
N GLY A 471 -52.60 15.94 -79.35
CA GLY A 471 -51.63 16.81 -80.04
C GLY A 471 -51.49 16.41 -81.51
N ASP A 472 -51.09 15.15 -81.75
CA ASP A 472 -51.03 14.54 -83.08
C ASP A 472 -51.96 13.34 -83.16
N ILE A 473 -52.77 13.27 -84.23
CA ILE A 473 -53.56 12.08 -84.58
C ILE A 473 -52.93 11.44 -85.82
N ASN A 474 -52.19 10.35 -85.63
CA ASN A 474 -51.63 9.56 -86.73
C ASN A 474 -52.48 8.31 -86.99
N ILE A 475 -53.19 8.28 -88.12
CA ILE A 475 -54.03 7.15 -88.55
C ILE A 475 -53.27 6.09 -89.36
N GLY A 476 -51.96 6.25 -89.54
CA GLY A 476 -51.13 5.38 -90.38
C GLY A 476 -51.63 5.34 -91.82
N SER A 477 -51.76 4.13 -92.39
CA SER A 477 -52.37 3.88 -93.70
C SER A 477 -53.89 3.73 -93.67
N GLY A 478 -54.52 4.00 -92.51
CA GLY A 478 -55.96 3.93 -92.33
C GLY A 478 -56.73 5.06 -93.01
N VAL A 479 -58.06 4.99 -92.96
CA VAL A 479 -58.95 5.99 -93.56
C VAL A 479 -59.59 6.85 -92.47
N PHE A 480 -59.36 8.17 -92.49
CA PHE A 480 -60.19 9.10 -91.74
C PHE A 480 -61.52 9.28 -92.48
N ARG A 481 -62.60 8.69 -91.97
CA ARG A 481 -63.94 8.76 -92.55
C ARG A 481 -64.84 9.62 -91.68
N VAL A 482 -65.33 10.72 -92.25
CA VAL A 482 -66.42 11.51 -91.69
C VAL A 482 -67.72 11.09 -92.39
N TYR A 483 -68.69 10.61 -91.62
CA TYR A 483 -70.01 10.23 -92.17
C TYR A 483 -70.79 11.47 -92.63
N SER A 484 -71.87 11.27 -93.39
CA SER A 484 -72.62 12.33 -94.07
C SER A 484 -73.22 13.42 -93.17
N THR A 485 -73.24 13.21 -91.85
CA THR A 485 -73.71 14.17 -90.84
C THR A 485 -72.57 14.85 -90.07
N GLY A 486 -71.33 14.36 -90.20
CA GLY A 486 -70.16 14.91 -89.52
C GLY A 486 -69.53 16.07 -90.29
N GLN A 487 -68.95 17.01 -89.56
CA GLN A 487 -68.16 18.12 -90.11
C GLN A 487 -66.69 17.94 -89.71
N ALA A 488 -65.76 18.16 -90.64
CA ALA A 488 -64.34 18.29 -90.34
C ALA A 488 -63.98 19.77 -90.33
N TYR A 489 -63.50 20.27 -89.18
CA TYR A 489 -63.00 21.64 -89.04
C TYR A 489 -61.46 21.61 -88.99
N PHE A 490 -60.84 22.39 -89.87
CA PHE A 490 -59.39 22.48 -90.02
C PHE A 490 -58.99 23.93 -89.76
N GLY A 491 -58.41 24.23 -88.59
CA GLY A 491 -58.02 25.58 -88.18
C GLY A 491 -56.51 25.81 -88.34
N ASN A 492 -56.10 26.86 -89.07
CA ASN A 492 -54.70 27.23 -89.31
C ASN A 492 -53.78 26.07 -89.72
N CYS A 493 -54.22 25.23 -90.67
CA CYS A 493 -53.41 24.11 -91.17
C CYS A 493 -53.43 24.03 -92.70
N ASP A 494 -52.34 23.50 -93.26
CA ASP A 494 -52.25 23.16 -94.68
C ASP A 494 -52.94 21.81 -94.94
N LEU A 495 -53.97 21.81 -95.78
CA LEU A 495 -54.52 20.58 -96.35
C LEU A 495 -53.68 20.24 -97.59
N GLN A 496 -52.84 19.21 -97.48
CA GLN A 496 -51.98 18.72 -98.57
C GLN A 496 -52.27 17.26 -98.88
N SER A 497 -52.32 16.91 -100.17
CA SER A 497 -52.38 15.52 -100.61
C SER A 497 -50.97 15.02 -100.94
N SER A 498 -50.62 13.80 -100.52
CA SER A 498 -49.32 13.20 -100.81
C SER A 498 -49.13 12.79 -102.28
N ASP A 499 -50.21 12.78 -103.06
CA ASP A 499 -50.21 12.53 -104.51
C ASP A 499 -50.46 13.81 -105.33
N TYR A 500 -50.36 14.99 -104.71
CA TYR A 500 -50.54 16.26 -105.40
C TYR A 500 -49.50 16.44 -106.51
N GLN A 501 -49.98 16.58 -107.76
CA GLN A 501 -49.17 16.97 -108.91
C GLN A 501 -49.68 18.29 -109.49
N ALA A 502 -48.80 19.28 -109.56
CA ALA A 502 -49.10 20.60 -110.12
C ALA A 502 -49.67 20.48 -111.55
N GLY A 503 -50.85 21.06 -111.79
CA GLY A 503 -51.50 21.07 -113.10
C GLY A 503 -52.14 19.75 -113.55
N VAL A 504 -52.12 18.69 -112.73
CA VAL A 504 -52.66 17.37 -113.09
C VAL A 504 -53.84 17.00 -112.20
N ARG A 505 -53.60 16.59 -110.95
CA ARG A 505 -54.61 16.18 -109.96
C ARG A 505 -54.02 16.26 -108.56
N GLY A 506 -54.89 16.42 -107.56
CA GLY A 506 -54.50 16.31 -106.15
C GLY A 506 -55.68 16.38 -105.19
N TRP A 507 -56.82 16.92 -105.64
CA TRP A 507 -58.08 16.93 -104.89
C TRP A 507 -59.24 16.59 -105.83
N ARG A 508 -60.07 15.61 -105.46
CA ARG A 508 -61.23 15.19 -106.27
C ARG A 508 -62.47 15.05 -105.40
N LEU A 509 -63.49 15.89 -105.63
CA LEU A 509 -64.84 15.68 -105.12
C LEU A 509 -65.58 14.74 -106.09
N THR A 510 -65.80 13.49 -105.68
CA THR A 510 -66.32 12.42 -106.55
C THR A 510 -67.85 12.32 -106.56
N ARG A 511 -68.56 13.08 -105.72
CA ARG A 511 -70.02 13.15 -105.72
C ARG A 511 -70.49 14.60 -105.82
N GLY A 512 -71.57 14.82 -106.56
CA GLY A 512 -72.17 16.14 -106.75
C GLY A 512 -72.56 16.78 -105.42
N GLY A 513 -72.05 17.99 -105.19
CA GLY A 513 -72.29 18.83 -104.03
C GLY A 513 -71.73 20.24 -104.31
N GLN A 514 -72.24 21.26 -103.61
CA GLN A 514 -71.75 22.63 -103.75
C GLN A 514 -70.46 22.81 -102.94
N LEU A 515 -69.42 23.34 -103.58
CA LEU A 515 -68.18 23.77 -102.92
C LEU A 515 -68.30 25.26 -102.58
N TYR A 516 -68.52 25.60 -101.31
CA TYR A 516 -68.50 26.97 -100.82
C TYR A 516 -67.08 27.31 -100.34
N ILE A 517 -66.34 28.10 -101.14
CA ILE A 517 -65.05 28.67 -100.72
C ILE A 517 -65.19 30.19 -100.74
N THR A 518 -65.05 30.83 -99.58
CA THR A 518 -64.98 32.28 -99.43
C THR A 518 -63.53 32.75 -99.49
N ASN A 519 -63.25 33.87 -100.17
CA ASN A 519 -61.91 34.43 -100.39
C ASN A 519 -60.96 33.55 -101.24
N LEU A 520 -61.49 32.76 -102.17
CA LEU A 520 -60.66 32.03 -103.14
C LEU A 520 -60.01 33.01 -104.14
N GLN A 521 -58.70 33.21 -104.06
CA GLN A 521 -57.92 33.94 -105.06
C GLN A 521 -57.66 33.04 -106.29
N CYS A 522 -58.65 32.89 -107.16
CA CYS A 522 -58.57 32.05 -108.36
C CYS A 522 -58.65 32.84 -109.68
N VAL A 523 -58.00 34.00 -109.76
CA VAL A 523 -58.05 34.86 -110.96
C VAL A 523 -56.66 35.05 -111.56
N ALA A 524 -56.13 33.99 -112.14
CA ALA A 524 -55.13 34.09 -113.21
C ALA A 524 -55.72 33.38 -114.43
N ALA A 525 -55.65 34.02 -115.61
CA ALA A 525 -56.29 33.56 -116.84
C ALA A 525 -55.88 32.13 -117.26
N ASP A 526 -54.72 31.66 -116.81
CA ASP A 526 -54.16 30.35 -117.12
C ASP A 526 -54.91 29.19 -116.43
N ASN A 527 -55.76 29.47 -115.44
CA ASN A 527 -56.45 28.46 -114.64
C ASN A 527 -57.88 28.14 -115.13
N ILE A 528 -58.31 28.70 -116.27
CA ILE A 528 -59.62 28.41 -116.90
C ILE A 528 -59.39 27.64 -118.20
N TYR A 529 -59.60 26.32 -118.18
CA TYR A 529 -59.48 25.48 -119.38
C TYR A 529 -60.50 25.86 -120.46
N ASN A 530 -60.13 25.65 -121.74
CA ASN A 530 -61.03 25.85 -122.87
C ASN A 530 -62.29 24.97 -122.73
N GLY A 531 -63.48 25.57 -122.78
CA GLY A 531 -64.77 24.90 -122.54
C GLY A 531 -65.16 24.69 -121.08
N ALA A 532 -64.41 25.23 -120.11
CA ALA A 532 -64.74 25.13 -118.68
C ALA A 532 -66.07 25.82 -118.32
N VAL A 533 -66.42 26.88 -119.04
CA VAL A 533 -67.70 27.62 -118.94
C VAL A 533 -68.63 27.15 -120.06
N THR A 534 -69.70 26.43 -119.70
CA THR A 534 -70.74 25.95 -120.62
C THR A 534 -72.04 26.72 -120.39
N ARG A 535 -73.01 26.59 -121.33
CA ARG A 535 -74.32 27.28 -121.24
C ARG A 535 -75.03 27.03 -119.91
N ASP A 536 -74.91 25.83 -119.35
CA ASP A 536 -75.59 25.42 -118.12
C ASP A 536 -74.91 25.94 -116.83
N LYS A 537 -73.69 26.48 -116.96
CA LYS A 537 -72.86 26.92 -115.81
C LYS A 537 -72.96 28.41 -115.51
N ILE A 538 -73.69 29.17 -116.34
CA ILE A 538 -74.04 30.57 -116.08
C ILE A 538 -75.55 30.62 -115.83
N GLY A 539 -75.96 30.86 -114.60
CA GLY A 539 -77.38 30.97 -114.26
C GLY A 539 -78.05 32.21 -114.86
N ASP A 540 -79.38 32.22 -114.92
CA ASP A 540 -80.16 33.37 -115.37
C ASP A 540 -79.75 34.66 -114.62
N ARG A 541 -79.56 35.74 -115.37
CA ARG A 541 -79.15 37.09 -114.88
C ARG A 541 -77.77 37.16 -114.20
N GLN A 542 -76.93 36.12 -114.26
CA GLN A 542 -75.60 36.19 -113.66
C GLN A 542 -74.63 37.11 -114.40
N VAL A 543 -74.81 37.34 -115.69
CA VAL A 543 -74.08 38.38 -116.44
C VAL A 543 -74.96 39.63 -116.46
N THR A 544 -74.67 40.56 -115.54
CA THR A 544 -75.31 41.87 -115.43
C THR A 544 -74.53 42.91 -116.25
N ASN A 545 -75.14 44.05 -116.57
CA ASN A 545 -74.44 45.15 -117.26
C ASN A 545 -73.18 45.61 -116.50
N SER A 546 -73.17 45.52 -115.16
CA SER A 546 -71.99 45.82 -114.34
C SER A 546 -70.84 44.82 -114.52
N LYS A 547 -71.11 43.66 -115.11
CA LYS A 547 -70.16 42.56 -115.35
C LYS A 547 -69.73 42.47 -116.83
N ILE A 548 -70.21 43.39 -117.68
CA ILE A 548 -69.79 43.53 -119.08
C ILE A 548 -69.20 44.94 -119.23
N GLY A 549 -67.93 45.05 -119.61
CA GLY A 549 -67.30 46.35 -119.89
C GLY A 549 -67.97 47.06 -121.07
N GLU A 550 -67.98 48.39 -121.05
CA GLU A 550 -68.46 49.19 -122.18
C GLU A 550 -67.63 48.85 -123.44
N ALA A 551 -68.31 48.56 -124.56
CA ALA A 551 -67.74 48.04 -125.82
C ALA A 551 -67.14 46.61 -125.82
N ALA A 552 -67.36 45.80 -124.77
CA ALA A 552 -66.82 44.43 -124.71
C ALA A 552 -67.47 43.40 -125.67
N VAL A 553 -68.64 43.70 -126.26
CA VAL A 553 -69.31 42.85 -127.25
C VAL A 553 -69.57 43.67 -128.52
N SER A 554 -68.74 43.47 -129.54
CA SER A 554 -68.88 44.11 -130.86
C SER A 554 -69.61 43.18 -131.85
N THR A 555 -70.15 43.75 -132.93
CA THR A 555 -70.72 42.97 -134.05
C THR A 555 -69.70 42.03 -134.71
N PHE A 556 -68.39 42.28 -134.52
CA PHE A 556 -67.31 41.40 -134.95
C PHE A 556 -67.16 40.16 -134.05
N THR A 557 -67.53 40.29 -132.77
CA THR A 557 -67.52 39.18 -131.79
C THR A 557 -68.80 38.33 -131.81
N ILE A 558 -69.78 38.65 -132.67
CA ILE A 558 -70.99 37.84 -132.91
C ILE A 558 -70.93 37.27 -134.34
N SER A 559 -70.53 36.00 -134.48
CA SER A 559 -70.39 35.39 -135.80
C SER A 559 -71.74 35.10 -136.50
N ARG A 560 -71.79 35.28 -137.82
CA ARG A 560 -72.82 34.76 -138.76
C ARG A 560 -74.25 35.31 -138.68
N GLN A 561 -74.45 36.64 -138.77
CA GLN A 561 -75.78 37.24 -139.04
C GLN A 561 -76.91 36.61 -138.19
N ALA A 562 -76.65 36.33 -136.91
CA ALA A 562 -77.60 35.65 -136.01
C ALA A 562 -78.85 36.49 -135.67
N VAL A 563 -79.10 37.56 -136.45
CA VAL A 563 -80.18 38.54 -136.35
C VAL A 563 -80.77 38.75 -137.76
N THR A 564 -82.07 38.50 -137.96
CA THR A 564 -82.77 38.49 -139.27
C THR A 564 -83.38 39.87 -139.61
N VAL A 565 -83.21 40.37 -140.85
CA VAL A 565 -83.84 41.61 -141.39
C VAL A 565 -84.34 41.45 -142.85
N PRO A 566 -85.49 42.05 -143.26
CA PRO A 566 -86.06 42.02 -144.63
C PRO A 566 -85.18 42.56 -145.77
N VAL A 567 -85.34 42.07 -147.01
CA VAL A 567 -84.71 42.61 -148.24
C VAL A 567 -85.77 43.17 -149.23
N TYR A 568 -85.54 44.34 -149.84
CA TYR A 568 -86.50 45.12 -150.64
C TYR A 568 -85.87 45.76 -151.90
N ALA A 569 -86.61 45.81 -153.03
CA ALA A 569 -86.22 46.53 -154.25
C ALA A 569 -87.42 47.27 -154.92
N TYR A 570 -87.19 48.51 -155.37
CA TYR A 570 -88.22 49.38 -156.00
C TYR A 570 -87.66 50.21 -157.17
N SER A 571 -88.45 50.36 -158.24
CA SER A 571 -88.14 51.20 -159.39
C SER A 571 -89.38 51.85 -159.98
N ASN A 572 -89.34 53.16 -160.18
CA ASN A 572 -90.39 53.94 -160.83
C ASN A 572 -90.09 54.23 -162.33
N ALA A 573 -88.98 53.73 -162.87
CA ALA A 573 -88.62 53.93 -164.27
C ALA A 573 -89.59 53.22 -165.21
N ASN A 574 -90.01 53.90 -166.28
CA ASN A 574 -90.86 53.34 -167.33
C ASN A 574 -90.08 52.32 -168.15
N HIS A 575 -90.60 51.10 -168.24
CA HIS A 575 -90.09 50.03 -169.07
C HIS A 575 -90.98 49.89 -170.30
N VAL A 576 -90.45 50.24 -171.48
CA VAL A 576 -91.19 50.19 -172.74
C VAL A 576 -91.13 48.78 -173.32
N PHE A 577 -92.27 48.26 -173.78
CA PHE A 577 -92.36 46.95 -174.41
C PHE A 577 -92.52 47.14 -175.92
N TYR A 578 -91.61 46.57 -176.69
CA TYR A 578 -91.70 46.49 -178.14
C TYR A 578 -92.28 45.10 -178.49
N SER A 579 -93.42 45.06 -179.16
CA SER A 579 -94.28 43.87 -179.32
C SER A 579 -93.55 42.60 -179.77
N LYS A 580 -93.38 41.67 -178.83
CA LYS A 580 -93.19 40.21 -179.00
C LYS A 580 -93.70 39.55 -177.70
N ALA A 581 -94.44 38.45 -177.81
CA ALA A 581 -94.99 37.65 -176.70
C ALA A 581 -93.89 36.96 -175.85
N THR A 582 -93.03 37.74 -175.19
CA THR A 582 -91.87 37.27 -174.42
C THR A 582 -91.92 37.81 -172.99
N TRP A 583 -91.66 36.94 -172.02
CA TRP A 583 -91.54 37.32 -170.61
C TRP A 583 -90.25 38.10 -170.36
N MET A 584 -90.35 39.24 -169.70
CA MET A 584 -89.22 40.08 -169.38
C MET A 584 -89.17 40.37 -167.89
N THR A 585 -87.99 40.16 -167.30
CA THR A 585 -87.76 40.55 -165.90
C THR A 585 -87.76 42.06 -165.76
N THR A 586 -88.61 42.55 -164.87
CA THR A 586 -88.81 43.98 -164.70
C THR A 586 -88.20 44.50 -163.41
N ILE A 587 -88.12 43.68 -162.36
CA ILE A 587 -87.38 43.97 -161.12
C ILE A 587 -87.04 42.67 -160.39
N GLY A 588 -86.00 42.66 -159.55
CA GLY A 588 -85.65 41.51 -158.72
C GLY A 588 -84.96 41.89 -157.41
N ALA A 589 -84.95 40.96 -156.45
CA ALA A 589 -84.29 41.06 -155.15
C ALA A 589 -83.58 39.74 -154.79
N ILE A 590 -82.47 39.81 -154.04
CA ILE A 590 -81.68 38.64 -153.63
C ILE A 590 -81.72 38.50 -152.11
N LEU A 591 -82.04 37.31 -151.62
CA LEU A 591 -82.09 36.97 -150.18
C LEU A 591 -81.40 35.62 -149.97
N ASP A 592 -80.54 35.51 -148.95
CA ASP A 592 -80.12 34.21 -148.42
C ASP A 592 -81.06 33.81 -147.27
N PRO A 593 -81.99 32.88 -147.50
CA PRO A 593 -82.95 32.51 -146.48
C PRO A 593 -82.43 31.45 -145.51
N GLN A 594 -81.21 30.93 -145.70
CA GLN A 594 -80.65 29.86 -144.85
C GLN A 594 -81.60 28.65 -144.72
N SER A 595 -82.24 28.28 -145.84
CA SER A 595 -83.26 27.21 -145.94
C SER A 595 -84.58 27.47 -145.17
N GLN A 596 -84.84 28.71 -144.75
CA GLN A 596 -86.13 29.09 -144.18
C GLN A 596 -87.15 29.46 -145.27
N PRO A 597 -88.46 29.21 -145.07
CA PRO A 597 -89.51 29.71 -145.96
C PRO A 597 -89.44 31.23 -146.19
N VAL A 598 -89.77 31.67 -147.40
CA VAL A 598 -89.76 33.08 -147.80
C VAL A 598 -91.14 33.52 -148.31
N LEU A 599 -91.60 34.68 -147.84
CA LEU A 599 -92.75 35.39 -148.41
C LEU A 599 -92.22 36.45 -149.37
N VAL A 600 -92.70 36.41 -150.62
CA VAL A 600 -92.39 37.37 -151.68
C VAL A 600 -93.65 38.15 -152.03
N THR A 601 -93.55 39.48 -152.04
CA THR A 601 -94.62 40.38 -152.48
C THR A 601 -94.13 41.23 -153.64
N ALA A 602 -94.87 41.29 -154.74
CA ALA A 602 -94.48 42.09 -155.90
C ALA A 602 -95.67 42.78 -156.58
N SER A 603 -95.44 43.95 -157.17
CA SER A 603 -96.46 44.71 -157.90
C SER A 603 -95.85 45.52 -159.04
N CYS A 604 -96.62 45.79 -160.09
CA CYS A 604 -96.23 46.71 -161.17
C CYS A 604 -97.45 47.46 -161.73
N PHE A 605 -97.22 48.57 -162.43
CA PHE A 605 -98.26 49.40 -163.03
C PHE A 605 -98.17 49.34 -164.56
N PHE A 606 -99.25 48.97 -165.25
CA PHE A 606 -99.34 48.88 -166.70
C PHE A 606 -100.06 50.08 -167.30
N SER A 607 -99.58 50.53 -168.46
CA SER A 607 -100.25 51.46 -169.36
C SER A 607 -100.17 50.90 -170.77
N VAL A 608 -101.32 50.51 -171.35
CA VAL A 608 -101.40 49.94 -172.71
C VAL A 608 -102.24 50.86 -173.61
N GLY A 609 -101.76 51.23 -174.80
CA GLY A 609 -102.43 52.16 -175.71
C GLY A 609 -102.42 51.68 -177.17
N ALA A 610 -103.36 52.16 -177.98
CA ALA A 610 -103.52 51.76 -179.40
C ALA A 610 -103.74 52.98 -180.32
N THR A 611 -102.80 53.93 -180.32
CA THR A 611 -102.90 55.17 -181.12
C THR A 611 -102.83 54.89 -182.63
N GLY A 612 -103.80 55.39 -183.40
CA GLY A 612 -103.81 55.31 -184.88
C GLY A 612 -104.62 54.16 -185.49
N SER A 613 -105.25 53.32 -184.67
CA SER A 613 -106.11 52.22 -185.14
C SER A 613 -107.59 52.59 -185.06
N ALA A 614 -108.29 52.45 -186.19
CA ALA A 614 -109.75 52.59 -186.27
C ALA A 614 -110.52 51.38 -185.70
N ALA A 615 -109.84 50.31 -185.27
CA ALA A 615 -110.44 49.09 -184.71
C ALA A 615 -110.04 48.85 -183.25
N SER A 616 -110.97 48.31 -182.46
CA SER A 616 -110.74 47.84 -181.09
C SER A 616 -109.78 46.65 -181.08
N ARG A 617 -108.98 46.53 -180.02
CA ARG A 617 -107.99 45.45 -179.88
C ARG A 617 -108.08 44.83 -178.49
N SER A 618 -107.79 43.54 -178.37
CA SER A 618 -107.57 42.91 -177.06
C SER A 618 -106.07 42.65 -176.90
N ILE A 619 -105.47 43.15 -175.82
CA ILE A 619 -104.05 42.97 -175.49
C ILE A 619 -103.96 42.02 -174.30
N TYR A 620 -103.10 41.01 -174.43
CA TYR A 620 -102.83 40.06 -173.36
C TYR A 620 -101.69 40.57 -172.49
N VAL A 621 -101.94 40.64 -171.18
CA VAL A 621 -100.99 41.16 -170.20
C VAL A 621 -100.76 40.12 -169.10
N GLY A 622 -99.53 39.61 -169.00
CA GLY A 622 -99.12 38.64 -168.00
C GLY A 622 -98.14 39.23 -166.98
N TYR A 623 -98.24 38.81 -165.73
CA TYR A 623 -97.24 39.07 -164.68
C TYR A 623 -96.99 37.81 -163.85
N ARG A 624 -95.73 37.61 -163.45
CA ARG A 624 -95.35 36.46 -162.64
C ARG A 624 -94.20 36.75 -161.70
N VAL A 625 -94.19 36.05 -160.57
CA VAL A 625 -93.06 36.04 -159.64
C VAL A 625 -92.32 34.72 -159.79
N ARG A 626 -91.01 34.80 -159.92
CA ARG A 626 -90.14 33.63 -160.04
C ARG A 626 -89.09 33.63 -158.94
N ASN A 627 -88.76 32.44 -158.44
CA ASN A 627 -87.43 32.21 -157.89
C ASN A 627 -86.53 31.87 -159.08
N VAL A 628 -85.76 32.87 -159.50
CA VAL A 628 -84.85 32.80 -160.65
C VAL A 628 -83.74 31.78 -160.40
N THR A 629 -83.23 31.71 -159.16
CA THR A 629 -82.19 30.75 -158.77
C THR A 629 -82.66 29.31 -158.95
N LYS A 630 -83.87 29.00 -158.48
CA LYS A 630 -84.49 27.67 -158.65
C LYS A 630 -85.12 27.45 -160.02
N LYS A 631 -85.18 28.48 -160.87
CA LYS A 631 -85.88 28.49 -162.17
C LYS A 631 -87.34 28.05 -162.08
N ILE A 632 -87.99 28.33 -160.95
CA ILE A 632 -89.42 28.02 -160.75
C ILE A 632 -90.24 29.30 -160.77
N THR A 633 -91.43 29.22 -161.36
CA THR A 633 -92.45 30.26 -161.21
C THR A 633 -93.23 29.98 -159.95
N LEU A 634 -93.22 30.93 -159.03
CA LEU A 634 -93.95 30.80 -157.77
C LEU A 634 -95.41 31.17 -157.95
N LYS A 635 -95.69 32.16 -158.81
CA LYS A 635 -97.04 32.60 -159.16
C LYS A 635 -97.06 33.27 -160.52
N GLU A 636 -98.07 32.99 -161.35
CA GLU A 636 -98.29 33.59 -162.66
C GLU A 636 -99.79 33.88 -162.85
N GLU A 637 -100.10 35.08 -163.34
CA GLU A 637 -101.46 35.52 -163.62
C GLU A 637 -101.43 36.34 -164.93
N ALA A 638 -102.55 36.34 -165.65
CA ALA A 638 -102.69 37.13 -166.86
C ALA A 638 -104.13 37.59 -167.07
N ASN A 639 -104.29 38.73 -167.74
CA ASN A 639 -105.58 39.34 -168.05
C ASN A 639 -105.62 39.76 -169.53
N MET A 640 -106.79 39.60 -170.15
CA MET A 640 -107.09 40.21 -171.45
C MET A 640 -107.66 41.61 -171.24
N LEU A 641 -106.99 42.62 -171.76
CA LEU A 641 -107.43 44.00 -171.71
C LEU A 641 -108.02 44.42 -173.05
N TYR A 642 -109.30 44.75 -173.05
CA TYR A 642 -109.96 45.36 -174.20
C TYR A 642 -109.57 46.83 -174.31
N VAL A 643 -108.97 47.23 -175.42
CA VAL A 643 -108.56 48.59 -175.75
C VAL A 643 -109.48 49.13 -176.85
N PRO A 644 -110.34 50.13 -176.55
CA PRO A 644 -111.21 50.76 -177.55
C PRO A 644 -110.41 51.50 -178.64
N PRO A 645 -111.01 51.75 -179.83
CA PRO A 645 -110.35 52.50 -180.89
C PRO A 645 -109.96 53.91 -180.42
N ASN A 646 -108.77 54.38 -180.82
CA ASN A 646 -108.21 55.70 -180.51
C ASN A 646 -107.94 56.01 -179.02
N TRP A 647 -107.96 55.01 -178.13
CA TRP A 647 -107.57 55.23 -176.72
C TRP A 647 -106.05 55.25 -176.55
N THR A 648 -105.57 56.31 -175.91
CA THR A 648 -104.14 56.53 -175.60
C THR A 648 -103.68 55.85 -174.30
N GLY A 649 -104.55 55.11 -173.60
CA GLY A 649 -104.15 54.32 -172.43
C GLY A 649 -105.29 53.63 -171.70
N VAL A 650 -105.18 52.33 -171.47
CA VAL A 650 -105.91 51.57 -170.44
C VAL A 650 -104.91 51.21 -169.35
N TYR A 651 -105.25 51.49 -168.09
CA TYR A 651 -104.38 51.28 -166.94
C TYR A 651 -104.78 50.06 -166.13
N PHE A 652 -103.78 49.32 -165.65
CA PHE A 652 -103.98 48.12 -164.85
C PHE A 652 -102.82 47.96 -163.85
N GLN A 653 -103.10 47.72 -162.57
CA GLN A 653 -102.06 47.54 -161.55
C GLN A 653 -102.26 46.22 -160.79
N PRO A 654 -101.53 45.16 -161.15
CA PRO A 654 -101.55 43.94 -160.37
C PRO A 654 -100.59 43.97 -159.17
N THR A 655 -101.01 43.25 -158.13
CA THR A 655 -100.16 42.88 -156.99
C THR A 655 -100.25 41.37 -156.79
N CYS A 656 -99.12 40.73 -156.53
CA CYS A 656 -99.02 39.29 -156.35
C CYS A 656 -98.25 38.96 -155.07
N TYR A 657 -98.74 37.94 -154.37
CA TYR A 657 -98.13 37.37 -153.18
C TYR A 657 -97.76 35.93 -153.49
N ALA A 658 -96.52 35.55 -153.19
CA ALA A 658 -95.99 34.24 -153.45
C ALA A 658 -95.20 33.72 -152.24
N HIS A 659 -95.34 32.43 -151.93
CA HIS A 659 -94.54 31.76 -150.91
C HIS A 659 -93.53 30.83 -151.57
N ASP A 660 -92.25 31.00 -151.25
CA ASP A 660 -91.24 29.96 -151.48
C ASP A 660 -91.05 29.18 -150.19
N THR A 661 -91.73 28.05 -150.07
CA THR A 661 -91.70 27.21 -148.86
C THR A 661 -90.42 26.41 -148.71
N ALA A 662 -89.58 26.34 -149.75
CA ALA A 662 -88.34 25.56 -149.74
C ALA A 662 -87.27 26.21 -150.66
N PRO A 663 -86.80 27.43 -150.37
CA PRO A 663 -85.77 28.07 -151.18
C PRO A 663 -84.46 27.28 -151.11
N ALA A 664 -83.61 27.42 -152.13
CA ALA A 664 -82.32 26.74 -152.14
C ALA A 664 -81.45 27.26 -150.98
N SER A 665 -80.49 26.46 -150.49
CA SER A 665 -79.51 26.97 -149.54
C SER A 665 -78.63 28.04 -150.20
N GLY A 666 -78.42 29.18 -149.55
CA GLY A 666 -77.62 30.31 -150.06
C GLY A 666 -78.46 31.41 -150.72
N ASN A 667 -77.80 32.32 -151.45
CA ASN A 667 -78.46 33.46 -152.11
C ASN A 667 -79.49 33.01 -153.17
N ASN A 668 -80.77 33.30 -152.92
CA ASN A 668 -81.88 33.11 -153.85
C ASN A 668 -82.28 34.45 -154.46
N SER A 669 -82.40 34.49 -155.79
CA SER A 669 -82.86 35.66 -156.55
C SER A 669 -84.33 35.49 -156.91
N TYR A 670 -85.14 36.47 -156.58
CA TYR A 670 -86.56 36.54 -156.88
C TYR A 670 -86.83 37.67 -157.86
N SER A 671 -87.67 37.45 -158.87
CA SER A 671 -88.00 38.46 -159.87
C SER A 671 -89.49 38.62 -160.11
N LEU A 672 -89.90 39.84 -160.47
CA LEU A 672 -91.18 40.13 -161.09
C LEU A 672 -90.98 40.28 -162.60
N ASP A 673 -91.55 39.35 -163.34
CA ASP A 673 -91.51 39.34 -164.80
C ASP A 673 -92.88 39.71 -165.37
N VAL A 674 -92.86 40.33 -166.54
CA VAL A 674 -94.04 40.83 -167.23
C VAL A 674 -93.99 40.46 -168.71
N LEU A 675 -95.16 40.17 -169.29
CA LEU A 675 -95.36 39.88 -170.71
C LEU A 675 -96.51 40.74 -171.26
N ILE A 676 -96.34 41.26 -172.47
CA ILE A 676 -97.37 41.99 -173.22
C ILE A 676 -97.41 41.42 -174.63
N ASP A 677 -98.59 40.98 -175.08
CA ASP A 677 -98.83 40.48 -176.44
C ASP A 677 -100.04 41.18 -177.05
N ASP A 678 -99.81 41.89 -178.16
CA ASP A 678 -100.80 42.69 -178.88
C ASP A 678 -101.27 42.04 -180.19
N GLY A 679 -100.78 40.83 -180.51
CA GLY A 679 -101.15 40.06 -181.70
C GLY A 679 -100.70 40.66 -183.04
N THR A 680 -99.94 41.77 -183.07
CA THR A 680 -99.43 42.36 -184.32
C THR A 680 -97.91 42.28 -184.45
N TRP A 681 -97.47 41.67 -185.55
CA TRP A 681 -96.08 41.60 -185.99
C TRP A 681 -95.51 42.90 -186.58
N LEU A 682 -96.16 44.05 -186.35
CA LEU A 682 -95.73 45.36 -186.86
C LEU A 682 -95.03 46.15 -185.75
N VAL A 683 -93.71 45.99 -185.71
CA VAL A 683 -92.79 46.84 -184.95
C VAL A 683 -92.91 48.26 -185.52
N ASN A 684 -93.48 49.17 -184.74
CA ASN A 684 -93.51 50.63 -184.94
C ASN A 684 -94.78 51.23 -185.60
N THR A 685 -95.75 51.58 -184.77
CA THR A 685 -96.39 52.90 -184.82
C THR A 685 -96.63 53.37 -183.38
N SER A 686 -96.12 54.56 -183.04
CA SER A 686 -96.32 55.50 -181.91
C SER A 686 -97.34 55.27 -180.75
N GLY A 687 -97.80 54.06 -180.45
CA GLY A 687 -98.55 53.70 -179.24
C GLY A 687 -97.72 52.78 -178.35
N SER A 688 -96.92 53.32 -177.42
CA SER A 688 -96.01 52.55 -176.57
C SER A 688 -96.72 51.98 -175.33
N SER A 689 -96.82 50.64 -175.24
CA SER A 689 -97.19 49.95 -174.00
C SER A 689 -96.02 49.96 -173.02
N LEU A 690 -96.26 50.32 -171.76
CA LEU A 690 -95.20 50.49 -170.76
C LEU A 690 -95.61 50.03 -169.36
N VAL A 691 -94.59 49.57 -168.62
CA VAL A 691 -94.73 49.17 -167.21
C VAL A 691 -93.90 50.11 -166.35
N SER A 692 -94.50 50.64 -165.30
CA SER A 692 -93.84 51.54 -164.34
C SER A 692 -94.16 51.09 -162.90
N ARG A 693 -93.59 51.80 -161.91
CA ARG A 693 -93.83 51.57 -160.47
C ARG A 693 -93.78 50.09 -160.06
N ARG A 694 -92.60 49.49 -160.25
CA ARG A 694 -92.33 48.08 -160.01
C ARG A 694 -91.70 47.89 -158.63
N HIS A 695 -92.20 46.92 -157.89
CA HIS A 695 -91.77 46.63 -156.53
C HIS A 695 -91.66 45.11 -156.33
N ILE A 696 -90.62 44.68 -155.60
CA ILE A 696 -90.52 43.32 -155.05
C ILE A 696 -89.82 43.33 -153.67
N SER A 697 -90.37 42.60 -152.71
CA SER A 697 -89.80 42.40 -151.37
C SER A 697 -89.82 40.93 -150.98
N CYS A 698 -88.76 40.49 -150.28
CA CYS A 698 -88.57 39.12 -149.83
C CYS A 698 -88.20 39.10 -148.33
N VAL A 699 -88.91 38.30 -147.54
CA VAL A 699 -88.64 38.11 -146.11
C VAL A 699 -88.58 36.63 -145.76
N GLY A 700 -87.46 36.21 -145.18
CA GLY A 700 -87.30 34.87 -144.61
C GLY A 700 -87.93 34.82 -143.22
N TYR A 701 -88.71 33.77 -142.94
CA TYR A 701 -89.34 33.55 -141.65
C TYR A 701 -89.25 32.07 -141.26
N LYS A 702 -89.11 31.80 -139.96
CA LYS A 702 -89.42 30.47 -139.41
C LYS A 702 -90.92 30.42 -139.19
N ARG A 703 -91.54 29.29 -139.51
CA ARG A 703 -92.88 29.01 -138.96
C ARG A 703 -92.80 28.84 -137.45
#